data_AF-A0A8C8M4Z4-F1
#
_entry.id   AF-A0A8C8M4Z4-F1
#
_cell.length_a   1.000
_cell.length_b   1.000
_cell.length_c   1.000
_cell.angle_alpha   90.00
_cell.angle_beta   90.00
_cell.angle_gamma   90.00
#
_symmetry.space_group_name_H-M   'P 1'
#
loop_
_entity.id
_entity.type
_entity.pdbx_description
1 polymer ?
#
loop_
_entity_poly.entity_id
_entity_poly.type
_entity_poly.pdbx_seq_one_letter_code
_entity_poly.pdbx_strand_id
1 'polypeptide(L)'
;MQSCTKTVITSNSLRSQQIRWQLPGKKSDVWQRIFREHSLLTQCRGCQRETALKSLPSWLQRRSWMWYTHLMARSTSPHPRSVGRYGMSSTSMEVGSTLWTYKRNYLNRVSEEVNDKLQEAGLVNIPELCKNYDLPGDFLTEELSKRLGKVIQGQMDEYNRGVLFTPAFVSRHRARIRGLFSAVTRPTPVSNVIGVYGFQEHLLYSVLEELVNTGRLKGTVVGGRQDKAVYIPDIYSKTQNTWVDSFLKQNGYLEFDALIRLGIPDPVSYIRKRFKSSKLLFLRAACVGQALVEQVEASVEEAVNSATWTDVQPILPSCLSMEDVGIIINEAMRKTNVQSTARILGDTVVVSEKFISNCLSLFNEAMQHKALKEVKNNPVFLITEDDLKQGYMMTENTAPSKKEKREAERRKKTTEGSGCKGGGGGCNAREVRIRKTKKKGRRDDDSDEEAAVTPQNRNKPTEVPFMSLEEIAAVLEGQVCDCPEEILSELAEHLVRPLTKTYQEVVRTVFMSSTVSTTGVTKKRSVKDFQEELSNLYNNIRLFEKGTKLFSDETQVLIAKHVLKTVCTDVTNILVNFMAAELMMSAENPSSITNEVRVKILGKLPEETKGPLMKVHNSLNGKTIEDFLTNIETAVEVCGFMLKKGDKKRERQALFLHRQALIEQLKDTEDPALILHLTSVLLFQASTHCMLHAPGRCVPQIIGTLVGRISEEQHRLLTGYQALVVKQLVSQSQGKKQEQGEGENPEAGDEAEAIRKELVSLTSEVKDLVLSQKKMSGTEE
;
A
#
# COMPACT_ATOMS: atom_id res chain seq x y z
N MET A 1 -46.02 -19.24 -4.44
CA MET A 1 -46.23 -20.70 -4.63
C MET A 1 -45.29 -21.12 -5.75
N GLN A 2 -44.33 -22.04 -5.57
CA GLN A 2 -44.49 -23.51 -5.43
C GLN A 2 -45.05 -24.17 -6.71
N SER A 3 -44.63 -25.37 -7.16
CA SER A 3 -43.43 -26.19 -6.86
C SER A 3 -43.30 -27.32 -7.92
N CYS A 4 -42.19 -28.04 -8.11
CA CYS A 4 -40.88 -27.93 -7.44
C CYS A 4 -39.76 -27.68 -8.49
N THR A 5 -38.83 -28.56 -8.91
CA THR A 5 -38.43 -29.93 -8.51
C THR A 5 -36.91 -30.08 -8.71
N LYS A 6 -36.24 -30.92 -7.92
CA LYS A 6 -34.79 -31.20 -7.99
C LYS A 6 -34.50 -32.69 -8.19
N THR A 7 -33.32 -33.00 -8.71
CA THR A 7 -32.64 -34.28 -8.44
C THR A 7 -31.21 -33.98 -8.00
N VAL A 8 -30.72 -34.70 -6.99
CA VAL A 8 -29.40 -34.52 -6.37
C VAL A 8 -28.68 -35.87 -6.40
N ILE A 9 -27.39 -35.87 -6.74
CA ILE A 9 -26.48 -36.99 -6.51
C ILE A 9 -25.23 -36.47 -5.80
N THR A 10 -24.72 -37.23 -4.84
CA THR A 10 -23.63 -36.87 -3.92
C THR A 10 -22.46 -37.84 -4.03
N SER A 11 -21.24 -37.36 -3.79
CA SER A 11 -20.10 -38.23 -3.44
C SER A 11 -19.03 -37.47 -2.65
N ASN A 12 -18.46 -38.10 -1.64
CA ASN A 12 -17.69 -37.43 -0.58
C ASN A 12 -16.22 -37.12 -0.90
N SER A 13 -15.77 -36.05 -0.25
CA SER A 13 -14.42 -35.84 0.32
C SER A 13 -13.57 -37.11 0.57
N LEU A 14 -12.27 -37.01 0.28
CA LEU A 14 -11.22 -37.81 0.92
C LEU A 14 -10.09 -36.91 1.45
N ARG A 15 -9.74 -37.10 2.73
CA ARG A 15 -8.54 -36.53 3.36
C ARG A 15 -7.40 -37.57 3.34
N SER A 16 -6.18 -37.11 3.05
CA SER A 16 -4.92 -37.76 3.46
C SER A 16 -3.96 -36.67 3.91
N GLN A 17 -3.95 -36.32 5.20
CA GLN A 17 -3.13 -36.95 6.25
C GLN A 17 -1.61 -36.74 6.06
N GLN A 18 -1.03 -36.07 7.05
CA GLN A 18 0.34 -35.58 7.08
C GLN A 18 1.09 -36.30 8.21
N ILE A 19 2.04 -37.18 7.86
CA ILE A 19 2.84 -37.92 8.86
C ILE A 19 4.25 -37.32 8.91
N ARG A 20 4.62 -36.83 10.09
CA ARG A 20 5.94 -36.29 10.42
C ARG A 20 6.78 -37.37 11.10
N TRP A 21 7.93 -37.69 10.53
CA TRP A 21 9.03 -38.36 11.23
C TRP A 21 10.23 -37.41 11.37
N GLN A 22 11.10 -37.66 12.36
CA GLN A 22 12.08 -36.70 12.85
C GLN A 22 13.42 -37.37 13.15
N LEU A 23 14.52 -36.66 12.85
CA LEU A 23 15.92 -36.92 13.30
C LEU A 23 16.59 -38.21 12.76
N PRO A 24 17.94 -38.34 12.89
CA PRO A 24 18.98 -37.34 13.11
C PRO A 24 19.91 -37.22 11.87
N GLY A 25 21.14 -36.70 12.00
CA GLY A 25 22.09 -36.64 10.88
C GLY A 25 23.58 -36.63 11.25
N LYS A 26 24.40 -36.58 10.19
CA LYS A 26 25.88 -36.50 10.10
C LYS A 26 26.68 -37.83 10.03
N LYS A 27 27.63 -37.78 9.08
CA LYS A 27 28.77 -38.69 8.78
C LYS A 27 28.48 -39.97 7.99
N SER A 28 29.39 -40.42 7.11
CA SER A 28 30.34 -39.67 6.25
C SER A 28 30.82 -40.56 5.10
N ASP A 29 31.38 -39.92 4.07
CA ASP A 29 32.21 -40.52 3.01
C ASP A 29 31.54 -41.48 2.01
N VAL A 30 32.23 -41.65 0.87
CA VAL A 30 31.74 -42.26 -0.39
C VAL A 30 30.67 -41.40 -1.09
N TRP A 31 30.66 -41.40 -2.43
CA TRP A 31 29.78 -40.61 -3.33
C TRP A 31 30.00 -39.09 -3.45
N GLN A 32 31.15 -38.54 -3.04
CA GLN A 32 31.67 -37.27 -3.59
C GLN A 32 32.94 -37.48 -4.43
N ARG A 33 32.82 -38.04 -5.64
CA ARG A 33 33.93 -38.06 -6.62
C ARG A 33 33.58 -38.13 -8.11
N ILE A 34 32.30 -38.00 -8.46
CA ILE A 34 31.81 -37.84 -9.83
C ILE A 34 30.74 -36.72 -9.79
N PHE A 35 30.58 -35.95 -10.87
CA PHE A 35 29.80 -34.69 -10.94
C PHE A 35 30.38 -33.47 -10.18
N ARG A 36 31.56 -33.05 -10.63
CA ARG A 36 31.81 -31.63 -10.97
C ARG A 36 32.39 -31.57 -12.39
N GLU A 37 32.36 -30.39 -13.00
CA GLU A 37 32.90 -30.10 -14.35
C GLU A 37 32.24 -30.85 -15.51
N HIS A 38 31.04 -30.41 -15.91
CA HIS A 38 30.97 -29.57 -17.12
C HIS A 38 29.66 -28.77 -17.15
N SER A 39 29.78 -27.46 -17.33
CA SER A 39 28.64 -26.53 -17.51
C SER A 39 29.09 -25.37 -18.39
N LEU A 40 28.10 -24.65 -18.92
CA LEU A 40 28.19 -23.43 -19.73
C LEU A 40 28.64 -23.55 -21.20
N LEU A 41 28.06 -22.64 -21.99
CA LEU A 41 28.48 -22.16 -23.31
C LEU A 41 28.37 -23.13 -24.51
N THR A 42 27.20 -23.15 -25.14
CA THR A 42 27.13 -23.28 -26.62
C THR A 42 25.93 -22.54 -27.21
N GLN A 43 26.07 -21.24 -27.51
CA GLN A 43 25.19 -20.58 -28.48
C GLN A 43 25.85 -19.41 -29.22
N CYS A 44 25.50 -19.30 -30.51
CA CYS A 44 25.60 -18.14 -31.41
C CYS A 44 26.97 -17.71 -32.01
N ARG A 45 26.90 -17.50 -33.36
CA ARG A 45 27.85 -16.84 -34.28
C ARG A 45 29.12 -17.63 -34.65
N GLY A 46 29.67 -17.51 -35.87
CA GLY A 46 29.19 -16.74 -37.03
C GLY A 46 30.10 -16.89 -38.27
N CYS A 47 29.52 -16.73 -39.47
CA CYS A 47 30.11 -17.05 -40.78
C CYS A 47 31.27 -16.13 -41.27
N GLN A 48 32.10 -16.67 -42.19
CA GLN A 48 32.91 -16.04 -43.28
C GLN A 48 34.45 -16.05 -43.21
N ARG A 49 35.04 -16.32 -44.39
CA ARG A 49 36.40 -16.00 -44.90
C ARG A 49 37.60 -16.68 -44.22
N GLU A 50 38.79 -16.76 -44.81
CA GLU A 50 39.29 -17.05 -46.19
C GLU A 50 40.82 -16.84 -46.14
N THR A 51 41.59 -17.53 -47.00
CA THR A 51 43.01 -17.25 -47.33
C THR A 51 44.05 -17.04 -46.20
N ALA A 52 44.92 -18.04 -46.02
CA ALA A 52 46.38 -17.86 -46.01
C ALA A 52 47.08 -19.19 -46.38
N LEU A 53 48.25 -19.13 -47.03
CA LEU A 53 49.01 -20.32 -47.48
C LEU A 53 50.33 -20.51 -46.72
N LYS A 54 50.75 -21.78 -46.65
CA LYS A 54 52.14 -22.26 -46.55
C LYS A 54 52.98 -21.83 -45.31
N SER A 55 53.05 -22.74 -44.34
CA SER A 55 54.34 -23.26 -43.87
C SER A 55 54.19 -24.74 -43.47
N LEU A 56 55.26 -25.54 -43.66
CA LEU A 56 55.32 -26.98 -43.39
C LEU A 56 56.56 -27.26 -42.53
N PRO A 57 56.54 -28.31 -41.68
CA PRO A 57 57.42 -29.43 -41.99
C PRO A 57 56.83 -30.83 -41.70
N SER A 58 56.63 -31.60 -42.78
CA SER A 58 57.04 -33.01 -43.01
C SER A 58 56.79 -34.16 -42.01
N TRP A 59 56.51 -33.99 -40.71
CA TRP A 59 56.52 -35.11 -39.73
C TRP A 59 55.16 -35.65 -39.25
N LEU A 60 54.04 -35.12 -39.76
CA LEU A 60 52.69 -35.63 -39.45
C LEU A 60 51.89 -36.16 -40.67
N GLN A 61 52.55 -36.36 -41.81
CA GLN A 61 51.93 -36.91 -43.03
C GLN A 61 52.16 -38.44 -43.20
N ARG A 62 52.51 -39.16 -42.12
CA ARG A 62 52.76 -40.62 -42.13
C ARG A 62 52.26 -41.36 -40.88
N ARG A 63 50.98 -41.21 -40.51
CA ARG A 63 50.37 -42.15 -39.54
C ARG A 63 48.85 -42.41 -39.68
N SER A 64 48.36 -42.46 -40.92
CA SER A 64 47.12 -43.16 -41.25
C SER A 64 47.28 -43.87 -42.60
N TRP A 65 47.97 -45.03 -42.57
CA TRP A 65 48.07 -46.04 -43.64
C TRP A 65 48.85 -47.27 -43.12
N MET A 66 48.37 -47.85 -42.02
CA MET A 66 48.89 -49.08 -41.41
C MET A 66 47.77 -49.76 -40.60
N TRP A 67 46.85 -50.46 -41.28
CA TRP A 67 46.11 -51.64 -40.78
C TRP A 67 45.32 -52.34 -41.91
N TYR A 68 45.85 -52.26 -43.14
CA TYR A 68 45.46 -53.05 -44.30
C TYR A 68 46.75 -53.43 -45.06
N THR A 69 46.67 -54.39 -45.99
CA THR A 69 47.79 -54.97 -46.75
C THR A 69 48.94 -55.53 -45.90
N HIS A 70 48.78 -56.75 -45.34
CA HIS A 70 49.92 -57.53 -44.85
C HIS A 70 49.80 -59.06 -45.06
N LEU A 71 49.25 -59.50 -46.19
CA LEU A 71 49.24 -60.94 -46.57
C LEU A 71 49.36 -61.22 -48.08
N MET A 72 50.18 -60.46 -48.82
CA MET A 72 50.57 -60.77 -50.20
C MET A 72 52.02 -60.31 -50.48
N ALA A 73 52.97 -61.25 -50.42
CA ALA A 73 54.26 -61.27 -51.17
C ALA A 73 55.27 -62.20 -50.48
N ARG A 74 55.51 -63.40 -51.04
CA ARG A 74 56.76 -64.16 -50.84
C ARG A 74 57.10 -64.98 -52.09
N SER A 75 58.41 -65.11 -52.34
CA SER A 75 59.07 -66.00 -53.31
C SER A 75 58.58 -65.98 -54.77
N THR A 76 59.25 -65.18 -55.60
CA THR A 76 59.47 -65.45 -57.03
C THR A 76 60.64 -66.43 -57.22
N SER A 77 60.47 -67.45 -58.07
CA SER A 77 61.51 -68.28 -58.75
C SER A 77 62.60 -68.98 -57.90
N PRO A 78 62.91 -70.25 -58.23
CA PRO A 78 64.13 -70.45 -59.04
C PRO A 78 63.96 -71.43 -60.22
N HIS A 79 65.01 -71.49 -61.05
CA HIS A 79 65.17 -72.35 -62.23
C HIS A 79 66.50 -73.13 -62.09
N PRO A 80 66.76 -74.22 -62.83
CA PRO A 80 65.91 -75.39 -63.03
C PRO A 80 66.68 -76.71 -62.72
N ARG A 81 65.99 -77.83 -62.44
CA ARG A 81 66.56 -79.19 -62.58
C ARG A 81 65.50 -80.27 -62.76
N SER A 82 65.94 -81.43 -63.25
CA SER A 82 65.19 -82.41 -64.03
C SER A 82 64.52 -83.54 -63.22
N VAL A 83 63.65 -84.28 -63.94
CA VAL A 83 63.03 -85.59 -63.60
C VAL A 83 61.86 -85.56 -62.61
N GLY A 84 60.71 -86.09 -63.05
CA GLY A 84 59.49 -86.19 -62.24
C GLY A 84 58.23 -86.52 -63.05
N ARG A 85 58.26 -87.57 -63.90
CA ARG A 85 57.15 -87.90 -64.81
C ARG A 85 56.00 -88.61 -64.09
N TYR A 86 55.04 -87.85 -63.56
CA TYR A 86 53.71 -88.35 -63.20
C TYR A 86 52.64 -87.57 -63.96
N GLY A 87 51.81 -88.29 -64.73
CA GLY A 87 50.75 -87.68 -65.52
C GLY A 87 49.51 -87.41 -64.67
N MET A 88 49.09 -86.15 -64.57
CA MET A 88 47.69 -85.84 -64.30
C MET A 88 46.90 -86.19 -65.57
N SER A 89 45.88 -87.04 -65.44
CA SER A 89 45.11 -87.54 -66.58
C SER A 89 44.23 -86.44 -67.19
N SER A 90 43.93 -86.53 -68.50
CA SER A 90 43.09 -85.56 -69.22
C SER A 90 41.74 -85.34 -68.54
N THR A 91 41.21 -86.42 -67.94
CA THR A 91 40.04 -86.43 -67.06
C THR A 91 39.96 -85.25 -66.10
N SER A 92 41.08 -84.80 -65.52
CA SER A 92 41.05 -83.67 -64.57
C SER A 92 40.77 -82.32 -65.25
N MET A 93 41.30 -82.10 -66.45
CA MET A 93 41.02 -80.90 -67.27
C MET A 93 39.62 -80.94 -67.91
N GLU A 94 39.20 -82.13 -68.34
CA GLU A 94 37.88 -82.36 -68.94
C GLU A 94 36.76 -82.23 -67.88
N VAL A 95 36.95 -82.81 -66.68
CA VAL A 95 36.04 -82.63 -65.54
C VAL A 95 36.00 -81.17 -65.09
N GLY A 96 37.14 -80.47 -65.03
CA GLY A 96 37.17 -79.03 -64.72
C GLY A 96 36.35 -78.19 -65.69
N SER A 97 36.47 -78.46 -67.00
CA SER A 97 35.71 -77.77 -68.06
C SER A 97 34.22 -78.14 -68.06
N THR A 98 33.91 -79.40 -67.77
CA THR A 98 32.53 -79.92 -67.69
C THR A 98 31.81 -79.35 -66.46
N LEU A 99 32.48 -79.28 -65.31
CA LEU A 99 31.96 -78.62 -64.10
C LEU A 99 31.71 -77.12 -64.33
N TRP A 100 32.59 -76.43 -65.06
CA TRP A 100 32.40 -75.01 -65.42
C TRP A 100 31.17 -74.82 -66.30
N THR A 101 30.97 -75.69 -67.30
CA THR A 101 29.81 -75.68 -68.20
C THR A 101 28.52 -76.01 -67.43
N TYR A 102 28.54 -77.02 -66.57
CA TYR A 102 27.40 -77.39 -65.71
C TYR A 102 27.02 -76.25 -64.75
N LYS A 103 27.99 -75.65 -64.06
CA LYS A 103 27.78 -74.48 -63.19
C LYS A 103 27.20 -73.28 -63.96
N ARG A 104 27.67 -73.04 -65.19
CA ARG A 104 27.15 -71.96 -66.05
C ARG A 104 25.72 -72.21 -66.49
N ASN A 105 25.37 -73.44 -66.87
CA ASN A 105 24.02 -73.82 -67.26
C ASN A 105 23.05 -73.76 -66.07
N TYR A 106 23.47 -74.23 -64.88
CA TYR A 106 22.70 -74.08 -63.64
C TYR A 106 22.42 -72.61 -63.32
N LEU A 107 23.45 -71.75 -63.32
CA LEU A 107 23.29 -70.32 -63.04
C LEU A 107 22.43 -69.59 -64.09
N ASN A 108 22.46 -70.01 -65.35
CA ASN A 108 21.59 -69.47 -66.38
C ASN A 108 20.13 -69.86 -66.12
N ARG A 109 19.84 -71.15 -65.86
CA ARG A 109 18.50 -71.60 -65.48
C ARG A 109 17.97 -70.90 -64.22
N VAL A 110 18.80 -70.75 -63.18
CA VAL A 110 18.42 -69.98 -61.98
C VAL A 110 18.15 -68.51 -62.34
N SER A 111 18.87 -67.93 -63.30
CA SER A 111 18.61 -66.56 -63.78
C SER A 111 17.33 -66.43 -64.61
N GLU A 112 16.94 -67.48 -65.33
CA GLU A 112 15.66 -67.58 -66.06
C GLU A 112 14.50 -67.71 -65.05
N GLU A 113 14.57 -68.65 -64.11
CA GLU A 113 13.58 -68.80 -63.03
C GLU A 113 13.47 -67.54 -62.15
N VAL A 114 14.57 -66.81 -61.92
CA VAL A 114 14.57 -65.51 -61.21
C VAL A 114 14.00 -64.39 -62.08
N ASN A 115 14.25 -64.39 -63.40
CA ASN A 115 13.63 -63.44 -64.31
C ASN A 115 12.11 -63.62 -64.33
N ASP A 116 11.61 -64.84 -64.42
CA ASP A 116 10.18 -65.12 -64.54
C ASP A 116 9.44 -64.71 -63.27
N LYS A 117 9.98 -65.07 -62.10
CA LYS A 117 9.51 -64.57 -60.79
C LYS A 117 9.56 -63.04 -60.70
N LEU A 118 10.57 -62.41 -61.29
CA LEU A 118 10.71 -60.96 -61.33
C LEU A 118 9.70 -60.28 -62.27
N GLN A 119 9.33 -60.88 -63.40
CA GLN A 119 8.28 -60.34 -64.26
C GLN A 119 6.87 -60.56 -63.65
N GLU A 120 6.64 -61.68 -62.97
CA GLU A 120 5.38 -61.98 -62.28
C GLU A 120 5.15 -61.05 -61.07
N ALA A 121 6.10 -60.99 -60.12
CA ALA A 121 5.96 -60.20 -58.90
C ALA A 121 6.34 -58.71 -59.08
N GLY A 122 7.15 -58.39 -60.10
CA GLY A 122 7.72 -57.06 -60.34
C GLY A 122 8.86 -56.65 -59.39
N LEU A 123 9.05 -57.40 -58.29
CA LEU A 123 10.03 -57.21 -57.22
C LEU A 123 10.50 -58.59 -56.74
N VAL A 124 11.81 -58.79 -56.57
CA VAL A 124 12.40 -60.00 -55.97
C VAL A 124 13.53 -59.64 -55.00
N ASN A 125 13.53 -60.26 -53.81
CA ASN A 125 14.56 -60.08 -52.79
C ASN A 125 15.67 -61.15 -52.92
N ILE A 126 16.92 -60.75 -53.12
CA ILE A 126 18.06 -61.68 -53.18
C ILE A 126 18.22 -62.49 -51.87
N PRO A 127 18.06 -61.93 -50.65
CA PRO A 127 18.09 -62.73 -49.41
C PRO A 127 17.01 -63.82 -49.32
N GLU A 128 15.93 -63.71 -50.09
CA GLU A 128 14.87 -64.71 -50.20
C GLU A 128 15.24 -65.78 -51.24
N LEU A 129 15.81 -65.37 -52.39
CA LEU A 129 16.42 -66.27 -53.35
C LEU A 129 17.55 -67.11 -52.73
N CYS A 130 18.38 -66.53 -51.85
CA CYS A 130 19.43 -67.24 -51.13
C CYS A 130 18.89 -68.41 -50.28
N LYS A 131 17.72 -68.25 -49.66
CA LYS A 131 17.05 -69.33 -48.91
C LYS A 131 16.44 -70.37 -49.85
N ASN A 132 15.88 -69.93 -50.97
CA ASN A 132 15.19 -70.79 -51.93
C ASN A 132 16.13 -71.63 -52.81
N TYR A 133 17.39 -71.20 -52.99
CA TYR A 133 18.40 -71.86 -53.82
C TYR A 133 19.65 -72.32 -53.05
N ASP A 134 19.71 -72.11 -51.73
CA ASP A 134 20.86 -72.38 -50.83
C ASP A 134 22.20 -71.82 -51.36
N LEU A 135 22.20 -70.52 -51.67
CA LEU A 135 23.36 -69.81 -52.25
C LEU A 135 23.77 -68.58 -51.42
N PRO A 136 25.08 -68.33 -51.19
CA PRO A 136 25.55 -67.15 -50.49
C PRO A 136 25.13 -65.82 -51.15
N GLY A 137 24.75 -64.84 -50.32
CA GLY A 137 24.23 -63.54 -50.74
C GLY A 137 25.11 -62.80 -51.74
N ASP A 138 26.40 -62.62 -51.43
CA ASP A 138 27.33 -61.89 -52.28
C ASP A 138 27.53 -62.58 -53.63
N PHE A 139 27.65 -63.91 -53.62
CA PHE A 139 27.83 -64.72 -54.84
C PHE A 139 26.61 -64.64 -55.77
N LEU A 140 25.40 -64.74 -55.21
CA LEU A 140 24.16 -64.64 -55.98
C LEU A 140 23.96 -63.20 -56.51
N THR A 141 24.25 -62.19 -55.68
CA THR A 141 24.24 -60.78 -56.08
C THR A 141 25.19 -60.53 -57.27
N GLU A 142 26.41 -61.06 -57.21
CA GLU A 142 27.41 -60.90 -58.26
C GLU A 142 26.99 -61.59 -59.58
N GLU A 143 26.55 -62.86 -59.54
CA GLU A 143 26.17 -63.58 -60.76
C GLU A 143 24.85 -63.10 -61.39
N LEU A 144 23.86 -62.67 -60.59
CA LEU A 144 22.67 -62.02 -61.13
C LEU A 144 23.03 -60.68 -61.80
N SER A 145 23.90 -59.86 -61.16
CA SER A 145 24.31 -58.56 -61.73
C SER A 145 24.94 -58.66 -63.14
N LYS A 146 25.71 -59.72 -63.41
CA LYS A 146 26.34 -60.00 -64.73
C LYS A 146 25.33 -60.31 -65.85
N ARG A 147 24.10 -60.69 -65.49
CA ARG A 147 23.01 -61.15 -66.38
C ARG A 147 21.82 -60.19 -66.49
N LEU A 148 21.82 -59.10 -65.73
CA LEU A 148 20.89 -57.98 -65.92
C LEU A 148 21.01 -57.42 -67.34
N GLY A 149 19.88 -57.07 -67.95
CA GLY A 149 19.81 -56.57 -69.33
C GLY A 149 20.18 -57.61 -70.40
N LYS A 150 20.31 -58.90 -70.04
CA LYS A 150 20.60 -60.00 -70.97
C LYS A 150 19.61 -61.15 -70.81
N VAL A 151 19.55 -61.72 -69.61
CA VAL A 151 18.61 -62.79 -69.22
C VAL A 151 17.55 -62.22 -68.27
N ILE A 152 17.99 -61.39 -67.31
CA ILE A 152 17.11 -60.79 -66.31
C ILE A 152 16.73 -59.38 -66.78
N GLN A 153 15.45 -59.18 -67.10
CA GLN A 153 14.91 -57.89 -67.54
C GLN A 153 14.50 -57.04 -66.32
N GLY A 154 15.49 -56.60 -65.55
CA GLY A 154 15.29 -55.82 -64.34
C GLY A 154 16.48 -54.91 -64.00
N GLN A 155 16.35 -54.19 -62.90
CA GLN A 155 17.33 -53.26 -62.34
C GLN A 155 17.54 -53.59 -60.85
N MET A 156 18.75 -53.38 -60.33
CA MET A 156 19.00 -53.43 -58.88
C MET A 156 18.68 -52.07 -58.27
N ASP A 157 18.32 -52.03 -56.98
CA ASP A 157 18.33 -50.76 -56.24
C ASP A 157 19.78 -50.26 -56.07
N GLU A 158 20.02 -48.98 -56.36
CA GLU A 158 21.34 -48.34 -56.20
C GLU A 158 21.79 -48.31 -54.73
N TYR A 159 20.84 -48.24 -53.80
CA TYR A 159 21.07 -48.20 -52.35
C TYR A 159 20.94 -49.57 -51.69
N ASN A 160 20.14 -50.50 -52.26
CA ASN A 160 19.98 -51.86 -51.73
C ASN A 160 20.17 -52.93 -52.81
N ARG A 161 21.44 -53.29 -53.06
CA ARG A 161 21.81 -54.35 -54.01
C ARG A 161 21.20 -55.73 -53.72
N GLY A 162 20.60 -55.95 -52.55
CA GLY A 162 19.83 -57.15 -52.24
C GLY A 162 18.44 -57.20 -52.87
N VAL A 163 18.05 -56.24 -53.72
CA VAL A 163 16.70 -56.13 -54.29
C VAL A 163 16.74 -55.92 -55.81
N LEU A 164 15.87 -56.63 -56.53
CA LEU A 164 15.65 -56.50 -57.97
C LEU A 164 14.23 -55.99 -58.26
N PHE A 165 14.09 -55.09 -59.22
CA PHE A 165 12.82 -54.51 -59.68
C PHE A 165 12.68 -54.56 -61.20
N THR A 166 11.45 -54.61 -61.72
CA THR A 166 11.17 -54.34 -63.14
C THR A 166 10.94 -52.84 -63.39
N PRO A 167 11.28 -52.31 -64.58
CA PRO A 167 10.94 -50.93 -64.95
C PRO A 167 9.43 -50.64 -64.89
N ALA A 168 8.59 -51.65 -65.14
CA ALA A 168 7.14 -51.58 -65.00
C ALA A 168 6.70 -51.43 -63.53
N PHE A 169 7.31 -52.19 -62.60
CA PHE A 169 7.06 -52.06 -61.16
C PHE A 169 7.42 -50.67 -60.64
N VAL A 170 8.61 -50.16 -61.01
CA VAL A 170 9.07 -48.80 -60.65
C VAL A 170 8.13 -47.73 -61.23
N SER A 171 7.73 -47.87 -62.50
CA SER A 171 6.79 -46.94 -63.14
C SER A 171 5.41 -46.94 -62.47
N ARG A 172 4.89 -48.12 -62.11
CA ARG A 172 3.64 -48.28 -61.37
C ARG A 172 3.74 -47.68 -59.97
N HIS A 173 4.87 -47.85 -59.28
CA HIS A 173 5.13 -47.21 -57.98
C HIS A 173 5.17 -45.69 -58.10
N ARG A 174 5.95 -45.14 -59.05
CA ARG A 174 5.98 -43.70 -59.34
C ARG A 174 4.61 -43.12 -59.67
N ALA A 175 3.78 -43.85 -60.42
CA ALA A 175 2.41 -43.43 -60.71
C ALA A 175 1.51 -43.40 -59.45
N ARG A 176 1.59 -44.43 -58.58
CA ARG A 176 0.88 -44.50 -57.29
C ARG A 176 1.29 -43.37 -56.35
N ILE A 177 2.60 -43.17 -56.16
CA ILE A 177 3.19 -42.14 -55.31
C ILE A 177 2.75 -40.74 -55.78
N ARG A 178 2.93 -40.46 -57.07
CA ARG A 178 2.48 -39.19 -57.69
C ARG A 178 0.98 -38.96 -57.48
N GLY A 179 0.15 -40.00 -57.65
CA GLY A 179 -1.30 -39.91 -57.46
C GLY A 179 -1.66 -39.56 -56.01
N LEU A 180 -1.16 -40.35 -55.06
CA LEU A 180 -1.43 -40.17 -53.63
C LEU A 180 -1.00 -38.78 -53.13
N PHE A 181 0.27 -38.41 -53.31
CA PHE A 181 0.78 -37.13 -52.82
C PHE A 181 0.26 -35.91 -53.61
N SER A 182 -0.36 -36.09 -54.78
CA SER A 182 -1.14 -35.00 -55.43
C SER A 182 -2.50 -34.76 -54.76
N ALA A 183 -3.03 -35.72 -54.02
CA ALA A 183 -4.31 -35.63 -53.31
C ALA A 183 -4.16 -35.27 -51.81
N VAL A 184 -2.95 -35.35 -51.25
CA VAL A 184 -2.67 -34.98 -49.86
C VAL A 184 -2.76 -33.45 -49.68
N THR A 185 -3.65 -33.01 -48.79
CA THR A 185 -3.91 -31.58 -48.49
C THR A 185 -3.50 -31.15 -47.07
N ARG A 186 -2.93 -32.05 -46.27
CA ARG A 186 -2.48 -31.82 -44.89
C ARG A 186 -1.10 -32.45 -44.65
N PRO A 187 -0.31 -31.97 -43.66
CA PRO A 187 0.96 -32.58 -43.29
C PRO A 187 0.77 -34.06 -42.98
N THR A 188 1.48 -34.92 -43.72
CA THR A 188 1.27 -36.38 -43.67
C THR A 188 2.61 -37.10 -43.45
N PRO A 189 2.77 -37.88 -42.37
CA PRO A 189 3.95 -38.73 -42.16
C PRO A 189 4.12 -39.73 -43.29
N VAL A 190 5.33 -39.84 -43.82
CA VAL A 190 5.66 -40.75 -44.94
C VAL A 190 5.66 -42.20 -44.47
N SER A 191 6.05 -42.47 -43.20
CA SER A 191 5.96 -43.78 -42.56
C SER A 191 4.53 -44.33 -42.49
N ASN A 192 3.54 -43.50 -42.17
CA ASN A 192 2.11 -43.88 -42.25
C ASN A 192 1.72 -44.27 -43.68
N VAL A 193 2.24 -43.57 -44.69
CA VAL A 193 2.00 -43.88 -46.11
C VAL A 193 2.68 -45.19 -46.54
N ILE A 194 3.88 -45.49 -46.03
CA ILE A 194 4.55 -46.78 -46.24
C ILE A 194 3.67 -47.93 -45.73
N GLY A 195 3.24 -47.87 -44.46
CA GLY A 195 2.48 -48.93 -43.80
C GLY A 195 1.09 -49.15 -44.42
N VAL A 196 0.35 -48.08 -44.72
CA VAL A 196 -1.04 -48.19 -45.24
C VAL A 196 -1.08 -48.69 -46.70
N TYR A 197 -0.10 -48.33 -47.53
CA TYR A 197 -0.13 -48.63 -48.96
C TYR A 197 0.89 -49.68 -49.42
N GLY A 198 1.67 -50.26 -48.51
CA GLY A 198 2.68 -51.29 -48.84
C GLY A 198 3.72 -50.79 -49.83
N PHE A 199 4.23 -49.57 -49.63
CA PHE A 199 5.29 -49.02 -50.48
C PHE A 199 6.67 -49.51 -50.02
N GLN A 200 7.57 -49.79 -50.96
CA GLN A 200 8.98 -50.03 -50.66
C GLN A 200 9.65 -48.71 -50.21
N GLU A 201 10.22 -48.70 -49.00
CA GLU A 201 10.65 -47.48 -48.30
C GLU A 201 11.70 -46.66 -49.07
N HIS A 202 12.81 -47.30 -49.49
CA HIS A 202 13.88 -46.63 -50.24
C HIS A 202 13.38 -46.04 -51.56
N LEU A 203 12.56 -46.81 -52.30
CA LEU A 203 11.96 -46.39 -53.56
C LEU A 203 10.96 -45.23 -53.34
N LEU A 204 10.21 -45.26 -52.24
CA LEU A 204 9.27 -44.18 -51.88
C LEU A 204 10.01 -42.86 -51.63
N TYR A 205 11.02 -42.84 -50.78
CA TYR A 205 11.76 -41.61 -50.49
C TYR A 205 12.46 -41.06 -51.74
N SER A 206 13.12 -41.92 -52.51
CA SER A 206 13.82 -41.52 -53.75
C SER A 206 12.85 -40.88 -54.76
N VAL A 207 11.72 -41.53 -55.04
CA VAL A 207 10.75 -41.05 -56.02
C VAL A 207 9.94 -39.85 -55.50
N LEU A 208 9.64 -39.77 -54.21
CA LEU A 208 8.98 -38.60 -53.62
C LEU A 208 9.88 -37.36 -53.69
N GLU A 209 11.16 -37.52 -53.35
CA GLU A 209 12.16 -36.45 -53.44
C GLU A 209 12.38 -36.01 -54.91
N GLU A 210 12.48 -36.94 -55.85
CA GLU A 210 12.55 -36.64 -57.29
C GLU A 210 11.32 -35.85 -57.76
N LEU A 211 10.10 -36.29 -57.40
CA LEU A 211 8.86 -35.64 -57.80
C LEU A 211 8.66 -34.25 -57.16
N VAL A 212 9.25 -34.00 -55.99
CA VAL A 212 9.29 -32.67 -55.35
C VAL A 212 10.35 -31.78 -56.01
N ASN A 213 11.57 -32.28 -56.22
CA ASN A 213 12.68 -31.51 -56.79
C ASN A 213 12.44 -31.16 -58.28
N THR A 214 11.78 -32.03 -59.03
CA THR A 214 11.26 -31.72 -60.39
C THR A 214 10.02 -30.82 -60.38
N GLY A 215 9.50 -30.47 -59.20
CA GLY A 215 8.34 -29.60 -59.02
C GLY A 215 7.01 -30.19 -59.50
N ARG A 216 6.94 -31.51 -59.78
CA ARG A 216 5.70 -32.18 -60.21
C ARG A 216 4.74 -32.39 -59.04
N LEU A 217 5.24 -32.59 -57.83
CA LEU A 217 4.50 -32.46 -56.59
C LEU A 217 4.74 -31.06 -56.01
N LYS A 218 3.70 -30.46 -55.44
CA LYS A 218 3.73 -29.10 -54.88
C LYS A 218 3.66 -29.18 -53.35
N GLY A 219 4.83 -29.28 -52.73
CA GLY A 219 5.02 -29.40 -51.29
C GLY A 219 6.46 -29.73 -50.95
N THR A 220 6.79 -29.73 -49.66
CA THR A 220 8.14 -29.96 -49.13
C THR A 220 8.16 -31.20 -48.24
N VAL A 221 9.23 -32.01 -48.31
CA VAL A 221 9.49 -33.07 -47.33
C VAL A 221 10.37 -32.51 -46.21
N VAL A 222 9.91 -32.62 -44.96
CA VAL A 222 10.65 -32.21 -43.76
C VAL A 222 10.97 -33.47 -42.93
N GLY A 223 12.16 -33.56 -42.34
CA GLY A 223 12.60 -34.72 -41.55
C GLY A 223 13.57 -35.68 -42.26
N GLY A 224 13.89 -35.44 -43.55
CA GLY A 224 14.87 -36.23 -44.31
C GLY A 224 14.33 -37.57 -44.81
N ARG A 225 15.23 -38.52 -45.11
CA ARG A 225 14.90 -39.91 -45.51
C ARG A 225 14.90 -40.85 -44.28
N GLN A 226 14.01 -40.58 -43.32
CA GLN A 226 13.87 -41.32 -42.07
C GLN A 226 12.40 -41.38 -41.65
N ASP A 227 12.05 -42.27 -40.71
CA ASP A 227 10.69 -42.44 -40.13
C ASP A 227 9.99 -41.13 -39.69
N LYS A 228 10.77 -40.09 -39.35
CA LYS A 228 10.26 -38.75 -39.00
C LYS A 228 9.93 -37.85 -40.21
N ALA A 229 9.96 -38.39 -41.43
CA ALA A 229 9.65 -37.67 -42.65
C ALA A 229 8.16 -37.31 -42.74
N VAL A 230 7.87 -36.03 -42.98
CA VAL A 230 6.52 -35.50 -43.17
C VAL A 230 6.47 -34.75 -44.50
N TYR A 231 5.53 -35.11 -45.36
CA TYR A 231 5.21 -34.32 -46.55
C TYR A 231 4.24 -33.19 -46.18
N ILE A 232 4.62 -31.95 -46.48
CA ILE A 232 3.82 -30.73 -46.25
C ILE A 232 3.41 -30.16 -47.62
N PRO A 233 2.15 -30.27 -48.04
CA PRO A 233 1.67 -29.73 -49.31
C PRO A 233 1.74 -28.20 -49.37
N ASP A 234 2.06 -27.64 -50.55
CA ASP A 234 2.05 -26.18 -50.79
C ASP A 234 0.67 -25.59 -50.54
N ILE A 235 -0.39 -26.33 -50.86
CA ILE A 235 -1.78 -25.88 -50.62
C ILE A 235 -2.09 -25.71 -49.14
N TYR A 236 -1.50 -26.55 -48.27
CA TYR A 236 -1.65 -26.42 -46.82
C TYR A 236 -0.99 -25.13 -46.33
N SER A 237 0.30 -24.96 -46.64
CA SER A 237 1.07 -23.77 -46.27
C SER A 237 0.48 -22.48 -46.85
N LYS A 238 -0.06 -22.52 -48.09
CA LYS A 238 -0.81 -21.39 -48.68
C LYS A 238 -2.10 -21.10 -47.93
N THR A 239 -2.87 -22.11 -47.55
CA THR A 239 -4.12 -21.93 -46.79
C THR A 239 -3.85 -21.33 -45.41
N GLN A 240 -2.84 -21.84 -44.69
CA GLN A 240 -2.37 -21.24 -43.42
C GLN A 240 -1.99 -19.76 -43.63
N ASN A 241 -1.13 -19.47 -44.62
CA ASN A 241 -0.69 -18.12 -44.95
C ASN A 241 -1.88 -17.18 -45.24
N THR A 242 -2.78 -17.57 -46.14
CA THR A 242 -3.94 -16.76 -46.55
C THR A 242 -4.91 -16.52 -45.40
N TRP A 243 -5.13 -17.50 -44.50
CA TRP A 243 -5.92 -17.29 -43.29
C TRP A 243 -5.29 -16.24 -42.39
N VAL A 244 -3.97 -16.32 -42.13
CA VAL A 244 -3.26 -15.35 -41.28
C VAL A 244 -3.27 -13.93 -41.86
N ASP A 245 -3.08 -13.77 -43.18
CA ASP A 245 -3.21 -12.45 -43.84
C ASP A 245 -4.62 -11.89 -43.70
N SER A 246 -5.64 -12.72 -43.94
CA SER A 246 -7.04 -12.29 -43.92
C SER A 246 -7.47 -11.90 -42.51
N PHE A 247 -7.14 -12.73 -41.51
CA PHE A 247 -7.46 -12.48 -40.11
C PHE A 247 -6.79 -11.20 -39.58
N LEU A 248 -5.48 -11.04 -39.79
CA LEU A 248 -4.76 -9.84 -39.33
C LEU A 248 -5.28 -8.57 -40.02
N LYS A 249 -5.61 -8.65 -41.32
CA LYS A 249 -6.15 -7.51 -42.08
C LYS A 249 -7.58 -7.15 -41.67
N GLN A 250 -8.40 -8.13 -41.30
CA GLN A 250 -9.80 -7.92 -40.95
C GLN A 250 -9.96 -7.48 -39.48
N ASN A 251 -9.23 -8.11 -38.56
CA ASN A 251 -9.43 -7.96 -37.12
C ASN A 251 -8.38 -7.07 -36.44
N GLY A 252 -7.24 -6.79 -37.10
CA GLY A 252 -6.18 -5.96 -36.53
C GLY A 252 -5.28 -6.66 -35.49
N TYR A 253 -5.51 -7.94 -35.17
CA TYR A 253 -4.70 -8.71 -34.21
C TYR A 253 -4.49 -10.17 -34.67
N LEU A 254 -3.62 -10.91 -33.97
CA LEU A 254 -3.45 -12.37 -34.07
C LEU A 254 -3.20 -13.00 -32.69
N GLU A 255 -4.04 -13.93 -32.27
CA GLU A 255 -3.77 -14.83 -31.13
C GLU A 255 -2.62 -15.80 -31.45
N PHE A 256 -1.74 -16.06 -30.49
CA PHE A 256 -0.71 -17.09 -30.65
C PHE A 256 -1.27 -18.51 -30.59
N ASP A 257 -2.28 -18.78 -29.75
CA ASP A 257 -2.91 -20.11 -29.72
C ASP A 257 -3.68 -20.41 -31.01
N ALA A 258 -4.35 -19.42 -31.63
CA ALA A 258 -4.97 -19.63 -32.95
C ALA A 258 -3.95 -20.09 -34.01
N LEU A 259 -2.71 -19.59 -33.96
CA LEU A 259 -1.63 -20.01 -34.85
C LEU A 259 -1.11 -21.43 -34.50
N ILE A 260 -1.04 -21.79 -33.21
CA ILE A 260 -0.71 -23.15 -32.77
C ILE A 260 -1.80 -24.15 -33.24
N ARG A 261 -3.08 -23.83 -33.04
CA ARG A 261 -4.25 -24.60 -33.53
C ARG A 261 -4.26 -24.74 -35.06
N LEU A 262 -3.78 -23.72 -35.79
CA LEU A 262 -3.59 -23.74 -37.24
C LEU A 262 -2.39 -24.62 -37.69
N GLY A 263 -1.57 -25.13 -36.76
CA GLY A 263 -0.40 -25.95 -37.04
C GLY A 263 0.88 -25.16 -37.29
N ILE A 264 1.08 -24.05 -36.59
CA ILE A 264 2.29 -23.23 -36.59
C ILE A 264 2.91 -23.27 -35.18
N PRO A 265 3.96 -24.09 -34.93
CA PRO A 265 4.44 -24.39 -33.58
C PRO A 265 5.27 -23.25 -32.93
N ASP A 266 5.75 -22.29 -33.72
CA ASP A 266 6.37 -21.05 -33.23
C ASP A 266 5.67 -19.84 -33.89
N PRO A 267 4.60 -19.33 -33.26
CA PRO A 267 3.87 -18.16 -33.76
C PRO A 267 4.75 -16.92 -33.90
N VAL A 268 5.61 -16.65 -32.91
CA VAL A 268 6.37 -15.40 -32.81
C VAL A 268 7.43 -15.31 -33.91
N SER A 269 8.22 -16.37 -34.12
CA SER A 269 9.21 -16.40 -35.21
C SER A 269 8.54 -16.44 -36.58
N TYR A 270 7.39 -17.11 -36.71
CA TYR A 270 6.62 -17.12 -37.96
C TYR A 270 6.11 -15.71 -38.31
N ILE A 271 5.46 -15.00 -37.38
CA ILE A 271 4.97 -13.62 -37.58
C ILE A 271 6.16 -12.71 -37.95
N ARG A 272 7.26 -12.74 -37.17
CA ARG A 272 8.45 -11.90 -37.42
C ARG A 272 9.13 -12.20 -38.75
N LYS A 273 9.13 -13.46 -39.21
CA LYS A 273 9.67 -13.85 -40.54
C LYS A 273 8.78 -13.38 -41.69
N ARG A 274 7.47 -13.26 -41.46
CA ARG A 274 6.43 -13.03 -42.47
C ARG A 274 6.11 -11.55 -42.64
N PHE A 275 5.84 -10.84 -41.55
CA PHE A 275 5.41 -9.44 -41.52
C PHE A 275 6.56 -8.46 -41.21
N LYS A 276 7.73 -8.66 -41.85
CA LYS A 276 8.97 -7.91 -41.56
C LYS A 276 8.87 -6.39 -41.68
N SER A 277 7.97 -5.89 -42.52
CA SER A 277 7.73 -4.47 -42.78
C SER A 277 6.60 -3.87 -41.94
N SER A 278 5.79 -4.71 -41.28
CA SER A 278 4.67 -4.27 -40.45
C SER A 278 5.14 -4.00 -39.03
N LYS A 279 4.83 -2.81 -38.49
CA LYS A 279 4.93 -2.56 -37.05
C LYS A 279 3.79 -3.34 -36.37
N LEU A 280 4.14 -4.40 -35.64
CA LEU A 280 3.23 -5.19 -34.80
C LEU A 280 3.75 -5.15 -33.37
N LEU A 281 2.88 -4.82 -32.43
CA LEU A 281 3.19 -4.88 -30.99
C LEU A 281 2.96 -6.32 -30.52
N PHE A 282 4.00 -6.95 -29.98
CA PHE A 282 3.93 -8.32 -29.46
C PHE A 282 3.61 -8.26 -27.97
N LEU A 283 2.51 -8.90 -27.58
CA LEU A 283 2.02 -9.01 -26.21
C LEU A 283 2.36 -10.42 -25.69
N ARG A 284 1.73 -10.89 -24.61
CA ARG A 284 1.97 -12.22 -24.04
C ARG A 284 1.21 -13.32 -24.79
N ALA A 285 -0.08 -13.12 -25.04
CA ALA A 285 -0.95 -14.12 -25.68
C ALA A 285 -1.23 -13.86 -27.18
N ALA A 286 -0.97 -12.63 -27.65
CA ALA A 286 -1.30 -12.17 -29.00
C ALA A 286 -0.29 -11.14 -29.52
N CYS A 287 -0.42 -10.74 -30.79
CA CYS A 287 0.13 -9.48 -31.27
C CYS A 287 -0.96 -8.61 -31.91
N VAL A 288 -0.81 -7.29 -31.78
CA VAL A 288 -1.74 -6.29 -32.33
C VAL A 288 -1.06 -5.44 -33.41
N GLY A 289 -1.84 -5.06 -34.41
CA GLY A 289 -1.43 -4.17 -35.49
C GLY A 289 -1.40 -2.71 -35.04
N GLN A 290 -0.48 -1.95 -35.61
CA GLN A 290 -0.23 -0.56 -35.23
C GLN A 290 -1.49 0.34 -35.27
N ALA A 291 -2.47 0.09 -36.14
CA ALA A 291 -3.72 0.85 -36.20
C ALA A 291 -4.60 0.73 -34.94
N LEU A 292 -4.58 -0.42 -34.26
CA LEU A 292 -5.30 -0.59 -32.99
C LEU A 292 -4.57 0.14 -31.85
N VAL A 293 -3.24 0.16 -31.88
CA VAL A 293 -2.44 0.94 -30.93
C VAL A 293 -2.65 2.45 -31.17
N GLU A 294 -2.73 2.89 -32.42
CA GLU A 294 -3.05 4.29 -32.80
C GLU A 294 -4.44 4.73 -32.34
N GLN A 295 -5.44 3.84 -32.32
CA GLN A 295 -6.77 4.14 -31.78
C GLN A 295 -6.75 4.31 -30.24
N VAL A 296 -5.96 3.51 -29.53
CA VAL A 296 -5.75 3.66 -28.08
C VAL A 296 -4.89 4.90 -27.77
N GLU A 297 -3.84 5.17 -28.55
CA GLU A 297 -3.02 6.40 -28.48
C GLU A 297 -3.92 7.63 -28.58
N ALA A 298 -4.83 7.69 -29.57
CA ALA A 298 -5.76 8.79 -29.75
C ALA A 298 -6.75 8.95 -28.58
N SER A 299 -7.36 7.86 -28.10
CA SER A 299 -8.32 7.93 -26.99
C SER A 299 -7.67 8.36 -25.67
N VAL A 300 -6.44 7.91 -25.41
CA VAL A 300 -5.63 8.33 -24.26
C VAL A 300 -5.24 9.81 -24.36
N GLU A 301 -4.85 10.28 -25.55
CA GLU A 301 -4.55 11.70 -25.79
C GLU A 301 -5.80 12.58 -25.62
N GLU A 302 -6.96 12.14 -26.12
CA GLU A 302 -8.24 12.84 -25.98
C GLU A 302 -8.64 13.02 -24.51
N ALA A 303 -8.55 11.97 -23.69
CA ALA A 303 -8.88 12.04 -22.26
C ALA A 303 -7.93 12.98 -21.48
N VAL A 304 -6.63 12.95 -21.77
CA VAL A 304 -5.63 13.82 -21.12
C VAL A 304 -5.78 15.29 -21.52
N ASN A 305 -6.11 15.55 -22.79
CA ASN A 305 -6.35 16.90 -23.28
C ASN A 305 -7.66 17.47 -22.72
N SER A 306 -8.75 16.70 -22.77
CA SER A 306 -10.09 17.07 -22.31
C SER A 306 -10.25 17.13 -20.78
N ALA A 307 -9.26 16.67 -20.01
CA ALA A 307 -9.32 16.55 -18.55
C ALA A 307 -10.43 15.59 -18.06
N THR A 308 -10.58 14.46 -18.74
CA THR A 308 -11.56 13.41 -18.45
C THR A 308 -10.87 12.07 -18.15
N TRP A 309 -11.65 10.98 -18.16
CA TRP A 309 -11.20 9.60 -18.18
C TRP A 309 -11.68 8.91 -19.47
N THR A 310 -11.12 7.74 -19.78
CA THR A 310 -11.61 6.85 -20.85
C THR A 310 -11.33 5.39 -20.52
N ASP A 311 -12.26 4.50 -20.86
CA ASP A 311 -12.04 3.04 -20.84
C ASP A 311 -11.56 2.58 -22.22
N VAL A 312 -10.44 1.85 -22.28
CA VAL A 312 -9.92 1.30 -23.55
C VAL A 312 -10.47 -0.09 -23.87
N GLN A 313 -11.12 -0.77 -22.91
CA GLN A 313 -11.64 -2.13 -23.07
C GLN A 313 -12.69 -2.28 -24.19
N PRO A 314 -13.56 -1.30 -24.51
CA PRO A 314 -14.51 -1.39 -25.62
C PRO A 314 -13.85 -1.27 -27.00
N ILE A 315 -12.63 -0.71 -27.07
CA ILE A 315 -11.83 -0.59 -28.29
C ILE A 315 -11.06 -1.90 -28.57
N LEU A 316 -10.71 -2.63 -27.51
CA LEU A 316 -9.79 -3.76 -27.57
C LEU A 316 -10.49 -5.12 -27.76
N PRO A 317 -9.89 -6.06 -28.53
CA PRO A 317 -10.42 -7.41 -28.69
C PRO A 317 -10.57 -8.14 -27.35
N SER A 318 -11.74 -8.72 -27.09
CA SER A 318 -12.07 -9.46 -25.86
C SER A 318 -11.32 -10.79 -25.68
N CYS A 319 -10.34 -11.09 -26.54
CA CYS A 319 -9.41 -12.22 -26.40
C CYS A 319 -8.08 -11.82 -25.74
N LEU A 320 -7.84 -10.53 -25.50
CA LEU A 320 -6.67 -10.03 -24.79
C LEU A 320 -6.86 -10.20 -23.28
N SER A 321 -5.78 -10.52 -22.56
CA SER A 321 -5.79 -10.52 -21.10
C SER A 321 -5.59 -9.11 -20.54
N MET A 322 -5.94 -8.87 -19.27
CA MET A 322 -5.70 -7.58 -18.59
C MET A 322 -4.22 -7.17 -18.66
N GLU A 323 -3.29 -8.15 -18.57
CA GLU A 323 -1.86 -7.89 -18.77
C GLU A 323 -1.52 -7.44 -20.19
N ASP A 324 -2.15 -8.04 -21.21
CA ASP A 324 -1.97 -7.64 -22.62
C ASP A 324 -2.55 -6.23 -22.87
N VAL A 325 -3.68 -5.89 -22.26
CA VAL A 325 -4.29 -4.55 -22.29
C VAL A 325 -3.38 -3.52 -21.62
N GLY A 326 -2.89 -3.81 -20.42
CA GLY A 326 -1.95 -2.95 -19.69
C GLY A 326 -0.66 -2.68 -20.47
N ILE A 327 -0.16 -3.65 -21.26
CA ILE A 327 0.98 -3.45 -22.17
C ILE A 327 0.63 -2.47 -23.30
N ILE A 328 -0.57 -2.54 -23.90
CA ILE A 328 -1.02 -1.60 -24.94
C ILE A 328 -1.14 -0.18 -24.36
N ILE A 329 -1.78 -0.01 -23.19
CA ILE A 329 -1.91 1.31 -22.53
C ILE A 329 -0.53 1.90 -22.24
N ASN A 330 0.40 1.11 -21.68
CA ASN A 330 1.76 1.55 -21.40
C ASN A 330 2.61 1.84 -22.66
N GLU A 331 2.29 1.23 -23.80
CA GLU A 331 2.88 1.60 -25.11
C GLU A 331 2.31 2.93 -25.61
N ALA A 332 0.99 3.09 -25.56
CA ALA A 332 0.30 4.30 -25.99
C ALA A 332 0.76 5.53 -25.18
N MET A 333 0.70 5.47 -23.84
CA MET A 333 1.11 6.56 -22.96
C MET A 333 2.57 7.01 -23.17
N ARG A 334 3.45 6.08 -23.56
CA ARG A 334 4.88 6.35 -23.80
C ARG A 334 5.12 7.04 -25.15
N LYS A 335 4.28 6.75 -26.15
CA LYS A 335 4.33 7.41 -27.47
C LYS A 335 3.74 8.82 -27.43
N THR A 336 2.60 8.99 -26.76
CA THR A 336 1.96 10.31 -26.56
C THR A 336 2.64 11.14 -25.46
N ASN A 337 3.58 10.56 -24.72
CA ASN A 337 4.38 11.22 -23.68
C ASN A 337 3.53 11.78 -22.51
N VAL A 338 2.44 11.09 -22.17
CA VAL A 338 1.48 11.51 -21.12
C VAL A 338 1.68 10.79 -19.77
N GLN A 339 2.76 9.99 -19.62
CA GLN A 339 3.02 9.15 -18.43
C GLN A 339 3.09 9.92 -17.09
N SER A 340 3.30 11.24 -17.11
CA SER A 340 3.30 12.12 -15.93
C SER A 340 2.02 12.95 -15.77
N THR A 341 1.04 12.77 -16.66
CA THR A 341 -0.22 13.53 -16.72
C THR A 341 -1.46 12.65 -16.79
N ALA A 342 -1.28 11.33 -16.73
CA ALA A 342 -2.31 10.31 -16.77
C ALA A 342 -1.97 9.18 -15.79
N ARG A 343 -2.99 8.51 -15.26
CA ARG A 343 -2.88 7.27 -14.48
C ARG A 343 -3.78 6.19 -15.06
N ILE A 344 -3.59 4.95 -14.62
CA ILE A 344 -4.45 3.81 -14.92
C ILE A 344 -5.18 3.42 -13.63
N LEU A 345 -6.49 3.18 -13.70
CA LEU A 345 -7.33 2.56 -12.65
C LEU A 345 -8.03 1.34 -13.26
N GLY A 346 -8.36 0.33 -12.45
CA GLY A 346 -9.05 -0.90 -12.88
C GLY A 346 -8.39 -1.65 -14.05
N ASP A 347 -7.05 -1.58 -14.17
CA ASP A 347 -6.20 -2.09 -15.26
C ASP A 347 -6.53 -1.58 -16.69
N THR A 348 -7.64 -0.88 -16.89
CA THR A 348 -8.28 -0.62 -18.20
C THR A 348 -8.68 0.84 -18.41
N VAL A 349 -8.94 1.58 -17.32
CA VAL A 349 -9.41 2.96 -17.39
C VAL A 349 -8.24 3.93 -17.24
N VAL A 350 -8.10 4.84 -18.21
CA VAL A 350 -7.08 5.88 -18.21
C VAL A 350 -7.68 7.19 -17.75
N VAL A 351 -7.08 7.81 -16.72
CA VAL A 351 -7.60 9.00 -16.04
C VAL A 351 -6.59 10.13 -16.10
N SER A 352 -7.01 11.32 -16.52
CA SER A 352 -6.16 12.53 -16.53
C SER A 352 -5.84 13.03 -15.11
N GLU A 353 -4.61 13.46 -14.83
CA GLU A 353 -4.27 14.14 -13.57
C GLU A 353 -5.04 15.47 -13.40
N LYS A 354 -5.47 16.09 -14.49
CA LYS A 354 -6.39 17.24 -14.44
C LYS A 354 -7.78 16.81 -13.94
N PHE A 355 -8.26 15.64 -14.34
CA PHE A 355 -9.53 15.08 -13.85
C PHE A 355 -9.47 14.80 -12.34
N ILE A 356 -8.38 14.16 -11.88
CA ILE A 356 -8.12 13.93 -10.45
C ILE A 356 -8.06 15.27 -9.68
N SER A 357 -7.40 16.28 -10.24
CA SER A 357 -7.34 17.64 -9.66
C SER A 357 -8.71 18.33 -9.61
N ASN A 358 -9.56 18.14 -10.63
CA ASN A 358 -10.93 18.63 -10.63
C ASN A 358 -11.77 17.92 -9.56
N CYS A 359 -11.64 16.60 -9.41
CA CYS A 359 -12.32 15.82 -8.36
C CYS A 359 -11.93 16.29 -6.96
N LEU A 360 -10.65 16.58 -6.70
CA LEU A 360 -10.20 17.20 -5.44
C LEU A 360 -10.90 18.54 -5.19
N SER A 361 -11.12 19.33 -6.24
CA SER A 361 -11.67 20.68 -6.11
C SER A 361 -13.14 20.70 -5.65
N LEU A 362 -13.92 19.64 -5.92
CA LEU A 362 -15.30 19.48 -5.47
C LEU A 362 -15.44 19.57 -3.95
N PHE A 363 -14.42 19.10 -3.22
CA PHE A 363 -14.45 19.04 -1.76
C PHE A 363 -14.06 20.36 -1.08
N ASN A 364 -13.50 21.34 -1.81
CA ASN A 364 -12.94 22.58 -1.23
C ASN A 364 -13.93 23.37 -0.36
N GLU A 365 -15.19 23.50 -0.79
CA GLU A 365 -16.21 24.26 -0.05
C GLU A 365 -16.65 23.51 1.23
N ALA A 366 -16.92 22.21 1.12
CA ALA A 366 -17.21 21.35 2.27
C ALA A 366 -16.04 21.34 3.28
N MET A 367 -14.80 21.35 2.78
CA MET A 367 -13.57 21.40 3.56
C MET A 367 -13.44 22.69 4.37
N GLN A 368 -13.71 23.85 3.75
CA GLN A 368 -13.75 25.14 4.45
C GLN A 368 -14.90 25.20 5.48
N HIS A 369 -16.10 24.72 5.12
CA HIS A 369 -17.24 24.70 6.04
C HIS A 369 -17.01 23.80 7.26
N LYS A 370 -16.37 22.62 7.08
CA LYS A 370 -16.00 21.74 8.19
C LYS A 370 -14.93 22.37 9.09
N ALA A 371 -13.89 22.94 8.51
CA ALA A 371 -12.82 23.63 9.25
C ALA A 371 -13.37 24.81 10.10
N LEU A 372 -14.24 25.64 9.53
CA LEU A 372 -14.90 26.75 10.23
C LEU A 372 -15.81 26.30 11.38
N LYS A 373 -16.30 25.05 11.35
CA LYS A 373 -17.12 24.45 12.42
C LYS A 373 -16.24 23.84 13.52
N GLU A 374 -15.16 23.17 13.16
CA GLU A 374 -14.24 22.55 14.13
C GLU A 374 -13.40 23.59 14.90
N VAL A 375 -12.92 24.64 14.24
CA VAL A 375 -12.17 25.74 14.90
C VAL A 375 -13.01 26.46 15.96
N LYS A 376 -14.32 26.62 15.74
CA LYS A 376 -15.25 27.19 16.73
C LYS A 376 -15.50 26.24 17.91
N ASN A 377 -15.67 24.94 17.62
CA ASN A 377 -16.11 23.98 18.62
C ASN A 377 -14.97 23.42 19.49
N ASN A 378 -13.72 23.39 19.00
CA ASN A 378 -12.61 22.78 19.72
C ASN A 378 -11.20 23.34 19.37
N PRO A 379 -10.90 24.61 19.68
CA PRO A 379 -9.62 25.24 19.33
C PRO A 379 -8.40 24.58 20.02
N VAL A 380 -8.58 23.90 21.16
CA VAL A 380 -7.48 23.36 21.99
C VAL A 380 -6.85 22.09 21.40
N PHE A 381 -7.58 21.33 20.56
CA PHE A 381 -7.11 20.05 20.01
C PHE A 381 -6.39 20.14 18.66
N LEU A 382 -6.36 21.33 18.04
CA LEU A 382 -5.85 21.53 16.68
C LEU A 382 -4.39 22.03 16.61
N ILE A 383 -3.80 22.40 17.76
CA ILE A 383 -2.47 23.02 17.84
C ILE A 383 -1.39 21.95 18.04
N THR A 384 -0.46 21.81 17.07
CA THR A 384 0.69 20.90 17.21
C THR A 384 1.84 21.55 17.98
N GLU A 385 2.82 20.75 18.42
CA GLU A 385 4.00 21.30 19.12
C GLU A 385 4.90 22.17 18.23
N ASP A 386 4.73 22.14 16.90
CA ASP A 386 5.45 23.02 15.97
C ASP A 386 4.72 24.35 15.72
N ASP A 387 3.39 24.38 15.80
CA ASP A 387 2.60 25.63 15.77
C ASP A 387 2.96 26.55 16.95
N LEU A 388 3.07 25.96 18.15
CA LEU A 388 3.49 26.66 19.37
C LEU A 388 4.88 27.32 19.23
N LYS A 389 5.80 26.70 18.48
CA LYS A 389 7.14 27.25 18.22
C LYS A 389 7.08 28.45 17.27
N GLN A 390 6.29 28.35 16.20
CA GLN A 390 6.12 29.46 15.25
C GLN A 390 5.41 30.66 15.89
N GLY A 391 4.39 30.43 16.72
CA GLY A 391 3.76 31.49 17.53
C GLY A 391 4.75 32.24 18.41
N TYR A 392 5.58 31.50 19.16
CA TYR A 392 6.61 32.08 20.05
C TYR A 392 7.58 33.01 19.31
N MET A 393 8.05 32.60 18.12
CA MET A 393 8.98 33.38 17.29
C MET A 393 8.37 34.66 16.70
N MET A 394 7.04 34.78 16.63
CA MET A 394 6.38 36.01 16.19
C MET A 394 6.25 37.03 17.34
N THR A 395 6.04 36.58 18.58
CA THR A 395 5.90 37.46 19.75
C THR A 395 7.17 38.24 20.12
N GLU A 396 8.36 37.62 20.06
CA GLU A 396 9.62 38.29 20.44
C GLU A 396 9.90 39.58 19.63
N ASN A 397 9.46 39.62 18.36
CA ASN A 397 9.65 40.77 17.47
C ASN A 397 8.86 42.03 17.88
N THR A 398 8.05 41.99 18.95
CA THR A 398 7.26 43.13 19.44
C THR A 398 7.75 43.73 20.76
N ALA A 399 8.79 43.14 21.38
CA ALA A 399 9.41 43.70 22.59
C ALA A 399 10.51 44.73 22.24
N PRO A 400 10.47 45.97 22.79
CA PRO A 400 11.52 46.97 22.55
C PRO A 400 12.83 46.52 23.21
N SER A 401 13.81 46.13 22.41
CA SER A 401 15.04 45.50 22.90
C SER A 401 15.85 46.41 23.84
N LYS A 402 16.35 45.86 24.96
CA LYS A 402 17.30 46.52 25.87
C LYS A 402 18.71 46.63 25.25
N LYS A 403 18.83 47.27 24.09
CA LYS A 403 20.11 47.44 23.37
C LYS A 403 20.58 48.89 23.25
N GLU A 404 19.76 49.88 23.62
CA GLU A 404 20.14 51.30 23.68
C GLU A 404 20.75 51.71 25.03
N LYS A 405 21.89 51.13 25.39
CA LYS A 405 22.76 51.71 26.44
C LYS A 405 24.26 51.46 26.24
N ARG A 406 24.71 51.33 24.97
CA ARG A 406 26.14 51.11 24.67
C ARG A 406 26.67 51.75 23.38
N GLU A 407 25.97 52.73 22.82
CA GLU A 407 26.38 53.44 21.58
C GLU A 407 26.42 54.98 21.70
N ALA A 408 26.25 55.52 22.91
CA ALA A 408 26.28 56.97 23.18
C ALA A 408 27.60 57.50 23.77
N GLU A 409 28.65 56.67 23.89
CA GLU A 409 29.87 57.00 24.66
C GLU A 409 31.19 56.78 23.88
N ARG A 410 31.16 56.71 22.54
CA ARG A 410 32.38 56.57 21.70
C ARG A 410 32.44 57.49 20.48
N ARG A 411 32.02 58.76 20.63
CA ARG A 411 32.29 59.83 19.66
C ARG A 411 32.69 61.17 20.30
N LYS A 412 33.74 61.17 21.14
CA LYS A 412 34.46 62.40 21.51
C LYS A 412 35.89 62.09 21.96
N LYS A 413 36.89 62.74 21.33
CA LYS A 413 38.35 62.58 21.52
C LYS A 413 38.91 61.19 21.13
N THR A 414 40.10 61.08 20.52
CA THR A 414 40.94 62.08 19.84
C THR A 414 41.75 61.41 18.73
N THR A 415 42.17 62.19 17.74
CA THR A 415 43.28 61.86 16.84
C THR A 415 44.56 61.69 17.65
N GLU A 416 45.28 60.57 17.51
CA GLU A 416 46.75 60.47 17.55
C GLU A 416 47.16 59.00 17.28
N GLY A 417 48.33 58.78 16.67
CA GLY A 417 48.77 57.46 16.23
C GLY A 417 50.24 57.20 16.53
N SER A 418 50.53 56.05 17.13
CA SER A 418 51.85 55.46 17.37
C SER A 418 51.66 54.00 17.81
N GLY A 419 52.57 53.05 17.62
CA GLY A 419 53.88 53.07 16.97
C GLY A 419 54.70 51.86 17.43
N CYS A 420 55.27 51.09 16.49
CA CYS A 420 55.89 49.77 16.67
C CYS A 420 56.78 49.53 17.91
N LYS A 421 56.67 48.32 18.51
CA LYS A 421 57.72 47.39 19.04
C LYS A 421 57.06 46.31 19.93
N GLY A 422 57.59 45.09 20.11
CA GLY A 422 58.71 44.42 19.46
C GLY A 422 59.31 43.27 20.30
N GLY A 423 59.50 42.07 19.71
CA GLY A 423 60.16 40.89 20.33
C GLY A 423 59.27 40.02 21.23
N GLY A 424 59.58 38.74 21.51
CA GLY A 424 60.56 37.87 20.82
C GLY A 424 61.13 36.69 21.65
N GLY A 425 60.94 35.45 21.16
CA GLY A 425 61.83 34.29 21.43
C GLY A 425 61.52 33.33 22.59
N GLY A 426 61.89 32.04 22.43
CA GLY A 426 62.04 31.01 23.49
C GLY A 426 60.74 30.39 24.04
N CYS A 427 60.26 29.16 23.76
CA CYS A 427 60.79 27.84 23.34
C CYS A 427 60.93 26.82 24.49
N ASN A 428 59.97 25.86 24.54
CA ASN A 428 60.10 24.42 24.85
C ASN A 428 58.67 23.81 24.83
N ALA A 429 58.29 22.91 23.90
CA ALA A 429 58.57 21.46 23.86
C ALA A 429 57.80 20.68 24.96
N ARG A 430 56.99 19.63 24.68
CA ARG A 430 56.90 18.71 23.51
C ARG A 430 55.45 18.41 23.04
N GLU A 431 55.39 17.57 22.00
CA GLU A 431 54.29 16.87 21.30
C GLU A 431 53.21 16.23 22.22
N VAL A 432 51.99 15.87 21.77
CA VAL A 432 51.64 15.03 20.59
C VAL A 432 50.39 15.51 19.81
N ARG A 433 50.37 15.24 18.49
CA ARG A 433 49.24 15.44 17.57
C ARG A 433 48.46 14.13 17.34
N ILE A 434 47.13 14.22 17.25
CA ILE A 434 46.33 13.40 16.30
C ILE A 434 45.41 14.35 15.50
N ARG A 435 45.12 14.03 14.22
CA ARG A 435 44.52 14.96 13.25
C ARG A 435 43.08 14.60 12.83
N LYS A 436 42.22 15.63 12.87
CA LYS A 436 41.14 16.00 11.94
C LYS A 436 40.72 15.02 10.81
N THR A 437 39.40 14.86 10.66
CA THR A 437 38.67 14.87 9.38
C THR A 437 37.22 15.31 9.66
N LYS A 438 36.85 16.59 9.50
CA LYS A 438 36.47 17.29 8.25
C LYS A 438 35.22 16.69 7.55
N LYS A 439 34.04 16.91 8.16
CA LYS A 439 32.72 16.67 7.54
C LYS A 439 32.43 17.77 6.49
N LYS A 440 32.01 17.41 5.28
CA LYS A 440 31.58 18.34 4.22
C LYS A 440 30.33 17.77 3.53
N GLY A 441 29.24 18.53 3.52
CA GLY A 441 28.12 18.42 2.58
C GLY A 441 27.34 17.09 2.56
N ARG A 442 26.05 17.15 2.89
CA ARG A 442 25.05 16.28 2.26
C ARG A 442 24.04 17.20 1.57
N ARG A 443 23.66 16.83 0.36
CA ARG A 443 22.59 17.43 -0.43
C ARG A 443 21.45 16.42 -0.46
N ASP A 444 20.24 16.89 -0.69
CA ASP A 444 19.07 16.04 -0.87
C ASP A 444 19.21 15.20 -2.16
N ASP A 445 18.73 13.96 -2.11
CA ASP A 445 17.98 13.34 -3.20
C ASP A 445 17.15 12.18 -2.63
N ASP A 446 16.11 11.78 -3.37
CA ASP A 446 15.04 10.88 -2.93
C ASP A 446 15.14 9.48 -3.58
N SER A 447 14.69 8.42 -2.88
CA SER A 447 14.39 7.07 -3.43
C SER A 447 13.95 6.10 -2.32
N ASP A 448 13.02 5.20 -2.67
CA ASP A 448 12.36 4.23 -1.77
C ASP A 448 13.06 2.85 -1.68
N GLU A 449 12.66 2.03 -0.69
CA GLU A 449 12.54 0.54 -0.66
C GLU A 449 12.61 -0.03 0.78
N GLU A 450 11.48 -0.60 1.22
CA GLU A 450 11.23 -1.63 2.24
C GLU A 450 12.36 -2.12 3.19
N ALA A 451 12.15 -1.95 4.51
CA ALA A 451 12.87 -2.69 5.55
C ALA A 451 12.11 -2.85 6.90
N ALA A 452 11.44 -3.99 7.06
CA ALA A 452 11.13 -4.68 8.33
C ALA A 452 10.69 -3.82 9.55
N VAL A 453 9.37 -3.62 9.68
CA VAL A 453 8.75 -2.95 10.84
C VAL A 453 9.03 -3.69 12.15
N THR A 454 9.70 -3.01 13.09
CA THR A 454 9.70 -3.37 14.52
C THR A 454 8.95 -2.30 15.32
N PRO A 455 8.02 -2.67 16.24
CA PRO A 455 7.09 -1.71 16.83
C PRO A 455 7.73 -0.92 17.98
N GLN A 456 8.54 0.10 17.65
CA GLN A 456 8.88 1.13 18.63
C GLN A 456 7.73 2.13 18.78
N ASN A 457 7.06 2.04 19.94
CA ASN A 457 5.92 2.86 20.31
C ASN A 457 6.27 4.36 20.31
N ARG A 458 5.86 5.07 19.25
CA ARG A 458 5.83 6.54 19.17
C ARG A 458 4.41 6.97 18.87
N ASN A 459 3.84 7.77 19.78
CA ASN A 459 2.59 8.48 19.53
C ASN A 459 2.80 9.54 18.43
N LYS A 460 2.66 9.15 17.16
CA LYS A 460 2.08 10.08 16.18
C LYS A 460 0.64 10.35 16.64
N PRO A 461 0.15 11.61 16.65
CA PRO A 461 -1.28 11.83 16.70
C PRO A 461 -1.90 11.15 15.46
N THR A 462 -2.99 10.41 15.65
CA THR A 462 -3.79 9.91 14.52
C THR A 462 -4.33 11.11 13.75
N GLU A 463 -3.91 11.23 12.48
CA GLU A 463 -4.44 12.23 11.57
C GLU A 463 -5.96 12.06 11.46
N VAL A 464 -6.71 13.11 11.79
CA VAL A 464 -8.18 13.08 11.72
C VAL A 464 -8.58 13.07 10.24
N PRO A 465 -9.25 12.01 9.74
CA PRO A 465 -9.62 11.93 8.34
C PRO A 465 -10.63 13.01 7.98
N PHE A 466 -10.52 13.57 6.78
CA PHE A 466 -11.43 14.62 6.33
C PHE A 466 -12.86 14.10 6.18
N MET A 467 -13.03 12.99 5.46
CA MET A 467 -14.27 12.24 5.22
C MET A 467 -13.93 10.74 5.15
N SER A 468 -14.93 9.88 5.29
CA SER A 468 -14.80 8.44 5.02
C SER A 468 -14.71 8.15 3.51
N LEU A 469 -14.31 6.92 3.15
CA LEU A 469 -14.17 6.49 1.75
C LEU A 469 -15.54 6.49 1.06
N GLU A 470 -16.55 6.00 1.77
CA GLU A 470 -17.94 5.88 1.36
C GLU A 470 -18.58 7.26 1.13
N GLU A 471 -18.32 8.24 2.01
CA GLU A 471 -18.76 9.63 1.81
C GLU A 471 -18.05 10.31 0.63
N ILE A 472 -16.78 9.96 0.34
CA ILE A 472 -16.05 10.48 -0.82
C ILE A 472 -16.61 9.88 -2.11
N ALA A 473 -16.84 8.56 -2.16
CA ALA A 473 -17.43 7.87 -3.31
C ALA A 473 -18.81 8.43 -3.67
N ALA A 474 -19.70 8.62 -2.68
CA ALA A 474 -21.04 9.18 -2.90
C ALA A 474 -21.02 10.63 -3.45
N VAL A 475 -20.01 11.44 -3.09
CA VAL A 475 -19.82 12.78 -3.68
C VAL A 475 -19.31 12.71 -5.12
N LEU A 476 -18.50 11.70 -5.46
CA LEU A 476 -18.05 11.47 -6.84
C LEU A 476 -19.21 10.97 -7.72
N GLU A 477 -19.99 9.98 -7.27
CA GLU A 477 -21.18 9.50 -7.99
C GLU A 477 -22.15 10.64 -8.35
N GLY A 478 -22.43 11.52 -7.37
CA GLY A 478 -23.33 12.66 -7.55
C GLY A 478 -22.82 13.79 -8.44
N GLN A 479 -21.60 13.71 -8.98
CA GLN A 479 -20.97 14.71 -9.85
C GLN A 479 -20.32 14.12 -11.13
N VAL A 480 -20.06 12.82 -11.15
CA VAL A 480 -19.38 12.08 -12.24
C VAL A 480 -20.24 10.87 -12.63
N CYS A 481 -21.46 11.15 -13.10
CA CYS A 481 -22.53 10.15 -13.26
C CYS A 481 -22.27 9.02 -14.27
N ASP A 482 -21.22 9.11 -15.10
CA ASP A 482 -20.95 8.18 -16.21
C ASP A 482 -19.86 7.12 -15.88
N CYS A 483 -19.23 7.17 -14.70
CA CYS A 483 -18.08 6.32 -14.36
C CYS A 483 -18.50 5.05 -13.56
N PRO A 484 -17.90 3.87 -13.79
CA PRO A 484 -18.25 2.65 -13.04
C PRO A 484 -17.95 2.72 -11.54
N GLU A 485 -18.82 2.11 -10.72
CA GLU A 485 -18.74 2.06 -9.24
C GLU A 485 -17.38 1.54 -8.72
N GLU A 486 -16.81 0.53 -9.38
CA GLU A 486 -15.49 -0.04 -9.06
C GLU A 486 -14.36 0.99 -9.24
N ILE A 487 -14.43 1.81 -10.30
CA ILE A 487 -13.45 2.86 -10.61
C ILE A 487 -13.65 4.08 -9.71
N LEU A 488 -14.90 4.42 -9.37
CA LEU A 488 -15.21 5.47 -8.40
C LEU A 488 -14.71 5.10 -6.99
N SER A 489 -14.75 3.82 -6.62
CA SER A 489 -14.19 3.30 -5.37
C SER A 489 -12.67 3.41 -5.34
N GLU A 490 -11.97 2.97 -6.39
CA GLU A 490 -10.50 3.08 -6.48
C GLU A 490 -10.05 4.56 -6.54
N LEU A 491 -10.82 5.42 -7.22
CA LEU A 491 -10.58 6.86 -7.23
C LEU A 491 -10.79 7.48 -5.83
N ALA A 492 -11.82 7.06 -5.09
CA ALA A 492 -12.04 7.51 -3.71
C ALA A 492 -10.85 7.15 -2.82
N GLU A 493 -10.34 5.91 -2.87
CA GLU A 493 -9.12 5.49 -2.16
C GLU A 493 -7.92 6.39 -2.45
N HIS A 494 -7.68 6.69 -3.73
CA HIS A 494 -6.62 7.60 -4.17
C HIS A 494 -6.79 9.04 -3.66
N LEU A 495 -8.02 9.50 -3.43
CA LEU A 495 -8.34 10.86 -2.97
C LEU A 495 -8.30 11.03 -1.44
N VAL A 496 -8.52 9.98 -0.63
CA VAL A 496 -8.59 10.09 0.85
C VAL A 496 -7.35 10.77 1.45
N ARG A 497 -6.15 10.37 1.01
CA ARG A 497 -4.87 10.92 1.53
C ARG A 497 -4.65 12.38 1.10
N PRO A 498 -4.73 12.76 -0.19
CA PRO A 498 -4.72 14.16 -0.61
C PRO A 498 -5.74 15.04 0.13
N LEU A 499 -7.00 14.60 0.23
CA LEU A 499 -8.09 15.36 0.87
C LEU A 499 -7.85 15.56 2.37
N THR A 500 -7.37 14.53 3.07
CA THR A 500 -7.03 14.64 4.50
C THR A 500 -5.85 15.60 4.72
N LYS A 501 -4.84 15.58 3.84
CA LYS A 501 -3.70 16.50 3.90
C LYS A 501 -4.10 17.96 3.60
N THR A 502 -4.93 18.20 2.59
CA THR A 502 -5.42 19.56 2.31
C THR A 502 -6.36 20.07 3.39
N TYR A 503 -7.19 19.21 3.99
CA TYR A 503 -8.05 19.59 5.12
C TYR A 503 -7.24 20.11 6.32
N GLN A 504 -6.15 19.43 6.68
CA GLN A 504 -5.27 19.88 7.77
C GLN A 504 -4.71 21.29 7.52
N GLU A 505 -4.34 21.62 6.27
CA GLU A 505 -3.84 22.96 5.92
C GLU A 505 -4.96 24.01 5.86
N VAL A 506 -6.17 23.65 5.43
CA VAL A 506 -7.35 24.52 5.49
C VAL A 506 -7.72 24.84 6.96
N VAL A 507 -7.67 23.85 7.86
CA VAL A 507 -7.87 24.06 9.30
C VAL A 507 -6.79 25.00 9.87
N ARG A 508 -5.51 24.77 9.53
CA ARG A 508 -4.37 25.59 9.96
C ARG A 508 -4.52 27.06 9.53
N THR A 509 -4.83 27.29 8.26
CA THR A 509 -4.97 28.64 7.69
C THR A 509 -6.19 29.40 8.20
N VAL A 510 -7.33 28.72 8.43
CA VAL A 510 -8.51 29.29 9.09
C VAL A 510 -8.22 29.67 10.55
N PHE A 511 -7.50 28.83 11.30
CA PHE A 511 -7.09 29.11 12.68
C PHE A 511 -6.14 30.33 12.77
N MET A 512 -5.12 30.39 11.93
CA MET A 512 -4.18 31.54 11.89
C MET A 512 -4.87 32.84 11.46
N SER A 513 -5.79 32.78 10.50
CA SER A 513 -6.53 33.97 10.02
C SER A 513 -7.51 34.51 11.08
N SER A 514 -8.06 33.63 11.93
CA SER A 514 -8.97 34.01 13.01
C SER A 514 -8.29 34.72 14.18
N THR A 515 -6.98 34.53 14.37
CA THR A 515 -6.23 35.04 15.54
C THR A 515 -5.53 36.38 15.29
N VAL A 516 -4.97 36.61 14.08
CA VAL A 516 -4.17 37.81 13.76
C VAL A 516 -4.95 39.13 13.87
N SER A 517 -6.26 39.10 13.60
CA SER A 517 -7.14 40.28 13.48
C SER A 517 -7.41 41.06 14.77
N THR A 518 -6.98 40.56 15.93
CA THR A 518 -7.42 41.04 17.26
C THR A 518 -6.38 41.78 18.09
N THR A 519 -5.14 41.92 17.59
CA THR A 519 -3.95 41.99 18.47
C THR A 519 -3.51 43.38 18.95
N GLY A 520 -3.89 44.47 18.26
CA GLY A 520 -3.25 45.79 18.44
C GLY A 520 -3.77 46.69 19.58
N VAL A 521 -5.05 47.08 19.53
CA VAL A 521 -5.59 48.21 20.34
C VAL A 521 -6.48 47.73 21.49
N THR A 522 -7.23 46.66 21.26
CA THR A 522 -8.14 45.99 22.23
C THR A 522 -7.38 45.38 23.40
N LYS A 523 -6.23 44.73 23.17
CA LYS A 523 -5.45 44.03 24.21
C LYS A 523 -5.12 44.95 25.41
N LYS A 524 -4.83 46.24 25.19
CA LYS A 524 -4.52 47.21 26.26
C LYS A 524 -5.72 47.65 27.11
N ARG A 525 -6.96 47.54 26.62
CA ARG A 525 -8.17 47.72 27.46
C ARG A 525 -8.43 46.44 28.26
N SER A 526 -8.52 45.31 27.56
CA SER A 526 -8.72 43.98 28.14
C SER A 526 -7.80 43.68 29.32
N VAL A 527 -6.49 43.97 29.24
CA VAL A 527 -5.53 43.75 30.34
C VAL A 527 -5.86 44.59 31.59
N LYS A 528 -6.31 45.85 31.43
CA LYS A 528 -6.70 46.71 32.56
C LYS A 528 -8.00 46.21 33.18
N ASP A 529 -8.98 45.89 32.35
CA ASP A 529 -10.31 45.48 32.78
C ASP A 529 -10.25 44.13 33.52
N PHE A 530 -9.43 43.19 33.01
CA PHE A 530 -9.04 41.95 33.69
C PHE A 530 -8.32 42.19 35.02
N GLN A 531 -7.38 43.14 35.10
CA GLN A 531 -6.70 43.46 36.37
C GLN A 531 -7.70 44.00 37.43
N GLU A 532 -8.70 44.78 37.01
CA GLU A 532 -9.74 45.29 37.90
C GLU A 532 -10.71 44.19 38.35
N GLU A 533 -11.12 43.29 37.45
CA GLU A 533 -11.91 42.08 37.77
C GLU A 533 -11.17 41.17 38.77
N LEU A 534 -9.94 40.76 38.45
CA LEU A 534 -9.11 39.91 39.29
C LEU A 534 -8.87 40.54 40.67
N SER A 535 -8.67 41.86 40.73
CA SER A 535 -8.54 42.62 41.99
C SER A 535 -9.84 42.67 42.80
N ASN A 536 -11.01 42.71 42.15
CA ASN A 536 -12.30 42.68 42.83
C ASN A 536 -12.56 41.28 43.41
N LEU A 537 -12.36 40.22 42.63
CA LEU A 537 -12.57 38.84 43.07
C LEU A 537 -11.62 38.45 44.22
N TYR A 538 -10.34 38.80 44.14
CA TYR A 538 -9.38 38.63 45.24
C TYR A 538 -9.82 39.33 46.53
N ASN A 539 -10.37 40.55 46.44
CA ASN A 539 -10.87 41.26 47.62
C ASN A 539 -12.17 40.64 48.17
N ASN A 540 -13.04 40.07 47.34
CA ASN A 540 -14.19 39.29 47.82
C ASN A 540 -13.72 38.03 48.58
N ILE A 541 -12.74 37.29 48.07
CA ILE A 541 -12.15 36.12 48.77
C ILE A 541 -11.57 36.53 50.12
N ARG A 542 -10.90 37.68 50.23
CA ARG A 542 -10.44 38.24 51.51
C ARG A 542 -11.57 38.64 52.47
N LEU A 543 -12.74 38.99 51.98
CA LEU A 543 -13.90 39.31 52.84
C LEU A 543 -14.64 38.04 53.29
N PHE A 544 -14.69 37.00 52.45
CA PHE A 544 -15.14 35.66 52.83
C PHE A 544 -14.21 35.00 53.86
N GLU A 545 -12.90 35.21 53.76
CA GLU A 545 -11.91 34.73 54.74
C GLU A 545 -12.16 35.32 56.14
N LYS A 546 -12.40 36.63 56.26
CA LYS A 546 -12.80 37.27 57.52
C LYS A 546 -14.09 36.69 58.11
N GLY A 547 -15.12 36.48 57.28
CA GLY A 547 -16.39 35.89 57.74
C GLY A 547 -16.27 34.42 58.13
N THR A 548 -15.41 33.67 57.45
CA THR A 548 -15.12 32.25 57.74
C THR A 548 -14.47 32.07 59.11
N LYS A 549 -13.69 33.06 59.58
CA LYS A 549 -13.06 33.11 60.91
C LYS A 549 -14.01 33.39 62.09
N LEU A 550 -15.31 33.54 61.85
CA LEU A 550 -16.33 33.70 62.91
C LEU A 550 -16.96 32.36 63.34
N PHE A 551 -16.43 31.23 62.89
CA PHE A 551 -16.93 29.88 63.15
C PHE A 551 -15.88 29.02 63.87
N SER A 552 -16.34 27.99 64.60
CA SER A 552 -15.49 26.94 65.17
C SER A 552 -14.68 26.20 64.10
N ASP A 553 -13.45 25.78 64.42
CA ASP A 553 -12.48 25.10 63.51
C ASP A 553 -13.09 24.11 62.50
N GLU A 554 -13.95 23.19 62.95
CA GLU A 554 -14.59 22.19 62.07
C GLU A 554 -15.45 22.86 60.99
N THR A 555 -16.35 23.74 61.40
CA THR A 555 -17.23 24.53 60.53
C THR A 555 -16.43 25.49 59.64
N GLN A 556 -15.39 26.13 60.20
CA GLN A 556 -14.46 26.99 59.48
C GLN A 556 -13.81 26.23 58.31
N VAL A 557 -13.34 24.99 58.53
CA VAL A 557 -12.77 24.14 57.47
C VAL A 557 -13.81 23.69 56.45
N LEU A 558 -15.07 23.45 56.85
CA LEU A 558 -16.15 23.09 55.93
C LEU A 558 -16.56 24.25 54.99
N ILE A 559 -16.49 25.49 55.48
CA ILE A 559 -16.73 26.73 54.73
C ILE A 559 -15.53 27.07 53.85
N ALA A 560 -14.31 27.05 54.40
CA ALA A 560 -13.08 27.30 53.64
C ALA A 560 -12.94 26.37 52.43
N LYS A 561 -13.20 25.07 52.59
CA LYS A 561 -13.23 24.10 51.48
C LYS A 561 -14.30 24.37 50.42
N HIS A 562 -15.38 25.09 50.76
CA HIS A 562 -16.38 25.50 49.79
C HIS A 562 -15.91 26.71 48.98
N VAL A 563 -15.41 27.76 49.64
CA VAL A 563 -14.81 28.94 48.98
C VAL A 563 -13.66 28.54 48.05
N LEU A 564 -12.80 27.61 48.49
CA LEU A 564 -11.71 27.07 47.67
C LEU A 564 -12.21 26.38 46.38
N LYS A 565 -13.32 25.63 46.46
CA LYS A 565 -13.88 24.85 45.33
C LYS A 565 -14.87 25.61 44.45
N THR A 566 -15.17 26.86 44.80
CA THR A 566 -16.07 27.77 44.06
C THR A 566 -15.27 29.01 43.64
N VAL A 567 -15.41 30.12 44.34
CA VAL A 567 -14.85 31.44 44.02
C VAL A 567 -13.34 31.39 43.75
N CYS A 568 -12.56 30.66 44.55
CA CYS A 568 -11.11 30.53 44.30
C CYS A 568 -10.79 29.70 43.06
N THR A 569 -11.62 28.69 42.75
CA THR A 569 -11.49 27.87 41.54
C THR A 569 -11.85 28.68 40.29
N ASP A 570 -12.90 29.49 40.35
CA ASP A 570 -13.31 30.40 39.27
C ASP A 570 -12.22 31.45 38.98
N VAL A 571 -11.69 32.09 40.03
CA VAL A 571 -10.57 33.03 39.93
C VAL A 571 -9.31 32.37 39.34
N THR A 572 -9.01 31.14 39.75
CA THR A 572 -7.87 30.39 39.20
C THR A 572 -8.10 30.05 37.73
N ASN A 573 -9.34 29.72 37.34
CA ASN A 573 -9.70 29.48 35.95
C ASN A 573 -9.59 30.75 35.10
N ILE A 574 -10.06 31.90 35.59
CA ILE A 574 -9.92 33.20 34.93
C ILE A 574 -8.44 33.53 34.70
N LEU A 575 -7.58 33.37 35.72
CA LEU A 575 -6.15 33.60 35.62
C LEU A 575 -5.46 32.62 34.64
N VAL A 576 -5.77 31.33 34.71
CA VAL A 576 -5.18 30.32 33.81
C VAL A 576 -5.68 30.50 32.38
N ASN A 577 -6.94 30.91 32.17
CA ASN A 577 -7.46 31.19 30.83
C ASN A 577 -6.79 32.40 30.19
N PHE A 578 -6.49 33.44 30.98
CA PHE A 578 -5.73 34.60 30.51
C PHE A 578 -4.32 34.20 30.07
N MET A 579 -3.59 33.41 30.87
CA MET A 579 -2.27 32.91 30.49
C MET A 579 -2.33 31.94 29.30
N ALA A 580 -3.41 31.17 29.18
CA ALA A 580 -3.65 30.30 28.02
C ALA A 580 -3.89 31.09 26.74
N ALA A 581 -4.51 32.28 26.80
CA ALA A 581 -4.75 33.13 25.63
C ALA A 581 -3.44 33.60 24.97
N GLU A 582 -2.35 33.74 25.73
CA GLU A 582 -1.04 34.09 25.18
C GLU A 582 -0.40 32.92 24.39
N LEU A 583 -0.82 31.67 24.66
CA LEU A 583 -0.43 30.47 23.91
C LEU A 583 -1.52 30.00 22.93
N MET A 584 -2.57 30.80 22.68
CA MET A 584 -3.75 30.44 21.87
C MET A 584 -4.55 29.22 22.41
N MET A 585 -4.41 28.88 23.69
CA MET A 585 -5.03 27.73 24.35
C MET A 585 -6.26 28.09 25.22
N SER A 586 -6.74 29.33 25.15
CA SER A 586 -7.87 29.82 25.95
C SER A 586 -9.21 29.20 25.55
N ALA A 587 -10.03 28.83 26.54
CA ALA A 587 -11.44 28.51 26.36
C ALA A 587 -12.29 29.80 26.30
N GLU A 588 -13.41 29.77 25.58
CA GLU A 588 -14.37 30.90 25.53
C GLU A 588 -14.98 31.21 26.91
N ASN A 589 -15.21 30.17 27.73
CA ASN A 589 -15.81 30.28 29.06
C ASN A 589 -14.83 29.76 30.13
N PRO A 590 -14.27 30.60 31.01
CA PRO A 590 -13.35 30.16 32.07
C PRO A 590 -13.95 29.07 32.99
N SER A 591 -15.26 29.10 33.22
CA SER A 591 -15.99 28.11 34.03
C SER A 591 -15.93 26.68 33.46
N SER A 592 -15.66 26.49 32.16
CA SER A 592 -15.52 25.15 31.57
C SER A 592 -14.16 24.49 31.82
N ILE A 593 -13.19 25.21 32.41
CA ILE A 593 -11.85 24.68 32.68
C ILE A 593 -11.90 23.73 33.88
N THR A 594 -11.99 22.44 33.59
CA THR A 594 -11.94 21.36 34.58
C THR A 594 -10.56 21.22 35.22
N ASN A 595 -10.46 20.42 36.28
CA ASN A 595 -9.21 20.10 36.94
C ASN A 595 -8.13 19.59 35.95
N GLU A 596 -8.48 18.59 35.14
CA GLU A 596 -7.57 18.01 34.14
C GLU A 596 -7.16 19.00 33.05
N VAL A 597 -8.11 19.81 32.56
CA VAL A 597 -7.83 20.83 31.53
C VAL A 597 -6.86 21.88 32.09
N ARG A 598 -7.05 22.30 33.35
CA ARG A 598 -6.13 23.21 34.03
C ARG A 598 -4.72 22.64 34.11
N VAL A 599 -4.56 21.38 34.54
CA VAL A 599 -3.23 20.73 34.60
C VAL A 599 -2.58 20.61 33.22
N LYS A 600 -3.35 20.30 32.17
CA LYS A 600 -2.86 20.24 30.77
C LYS A 600 -2.38 21.60 30.28
N ILE A 601 -3.11 22.68 30.55
CA ILE A 601 -2.70 24.06 30.22
C ILE A 601 -1.44 24.44 30.99
N LEU A 602 -1.41 24.25 32.31
CA LEU A 602 -0.26 24.58 33.16
C LEU A 602 1.01 23.80 32.75
N GLY A 603 0.86 22.57 32.26
CA GLY A 603 1.97 21.77 31.72
C GLY A 603 2.60 22.32 30.42
N LYS A 604 1.96 23.27 29.74
CA LYS A 604 2.47 23.95 28.52
C LYS A 604 3.00 25.36 28.77
N LEU A 605 2.79 25.94 29.95
CA LEU A 605 3.33 27.25 30.32
C LEU A 605 4.84 27.20 30.62
N PRO A 606 5.58 28.32 30.45
CA PRO A 606 6.97 28.44 30.87
C PRO A 606 7.17 28.13 32.36
N GLU A 607 8.30 27.53 32.73
CA GLU A 607 8.54 27.06 34.11
C GLU A 607 8.42 28.19 35.17
N GLU A 608 8.77 29.42 34.79
CA GLU A 608 8.67 30.62 35.62
C GLU A 608 7.23 30.89 36.09
N THR A 609 6.23 30.84 35.20
CA THR A 609 4.80 31.07 35.53
C THR A 609 4.10 29.79 36.01
N LYS A 610 4.46 28.65 35.40
CA LYS A 610 3.93 27.31 35.72
C LYS A 610 4.14 26.94 37.20
N GLY A 611 5.33 27.18 37.76
CA GLY A 611 5.64 26.84 39.15
C GLY A 611 4.68 27.49 40.17
N PRO A 612 4.54 28.83 40.17
CA PRO A 612 3.56 29.54 40.99
C PRO A 612 2.10 29.12 40.72
N LEU A 613 1.68 29.03 39.45
CA LEU A 613 0.29 28.68 39.11
C LEU A 613 -0.08 27.24 39.52
N MET A 614 0.85 26.29 39.47
CA MET A 614 0.64 24.93 40.01
C MET A 614 0.44 24.95 41.53
N LYS A 615 1.08 25.86 42.28
CA LYS A 615 0.82 26.01 43.73
C LYS A 615 -0.59 26.55 44.00
N VAL A 616 -1.06 27.52 43.22
CA VAL A 616 -2.45 28.02 43.28
C VAL A 616 -3.43 26.90 42.98
N HIS A 617 -3.20 26.13 41.91
CA HIS A 617 -4.05 25.00 41.58
C HIS A 617 -4.10 23.95 42.72
N ASN A 618 -2.97 23.63 43.33
CA ASN A 618 -2.91 22.67 44.44
C ASN A 618 -3.66 23.16 45.68
N SER A 619 -3.59 24.46 46.01
CA SER A 619 -4.26 25.02 47.19
C SER A 619 -5.80 25.04 47.10
N LEU A 620 -6.39 24.90 45.91
CA LEU A 620 -7.84 24.67 45.73
C LEU A 620 -8.36 23.40 46.43
N ASN A 621 -7.47 22.43 46.73
CA ASN A 621 -7.79 21.22 47.50
C ASN A 621 -7.32 21.29 48.98
N GLY A 622 -6.91 22.47 49.44
CA GLY A 622 -6.37 22.72 50.78
C GLY A 622 -7.42 22.73 51.91
N LYS A 623 -7.03 23.35 53.04
CA LYS A 623 -7.88 23.48 54.25
C LYS A 623 -8.19 24.93 54.63
N THR A 624 -7.36 25.88 54.21
CA THR A 624 -7.38 27.31 54.60
C THR A 624 -7.51 28.20 53.36
N ILE A 625 -8.16 29.36 53.50
CA ILE A 625 -8.21 30.37 52.43
C ILE A 625 -6.89 31.19 52.40
N GLU A 626 -6.20 31.28 53.54
CA GLU A 626 -4.92 31.98 53.69
C GLU A 626 -3.83 31.41 52.77
N ASP A 627 -3.66 30.08 52.73
CA ASP A 627 -2.73 29.40 51.83
C ASP A 627 -3.01 29.74 50.36
N PHE A 628 -4.29 29.79 49.98
CA PHE A 628 -4.68 30.19 48.62
C PHE A 628 -4.32 31.66 48.34
N LEU A 629 -4.64 32.57 49.26
CA LEU A 629 -4.34 34.00 49.13
C LEU A 629 -2.84 34.27 48.97
N THR A 630 -1.97 33.62 49.75
CA THR A 630 -0.50 33.76 49.61
C THR A 630 0.01 33.19 48.28
N ASN A 631 -0.53 32.06 47.83
CA ASN A 631 -0.11 31.48 46.55
C ASN A 631 -0.59 32.29 45.35
N ILE A 632 -1.81 32.85 45.37
CA ILE A 632 -2.32 33.66 44.26
C ILE A 632 -1.67 35.05 44.21
N GLU A 633 -1.34 35.67 45.35
CA GLU A 633 -0.49 36.88 45.39
C GLU A 633 0.83 36.62 44.63
N THR A 634 1.50 35.50 44.93
CA THR A 634 2.74 35.09 44.25
C THR A 634 2.56 34.82 42.75
N ALA A 635 1.50 34.08 42.36
CA ALA A 635 1.31 33.70 40.96
C ALA A 635 0.90 34.88 40.08
N VAL A 636 0.07 35.79 40.59
CA VAL A 636 -0.41 36.97 39.85
C VAL A 636 0.72 37.98 39.64
N GLU A 637 1.65 38.13 40.59
CA GLU A 637 2.87 38.91 40.42
C GLU A 637 3.74 38.38 39.27
N VAL A 638 3.96 37.06 39.21
CA VAL A 638 4.74 36.42 38.13
C VAL A 638 3.99 36.43 36.78
N CYS A 639 2.66 36.57 36.78
CA CYS A 639 1.86 36.86 35.58
C CYS A 639 1.87 38.35 35.18
N GLY A 640 2.68 39.20 35.84
CA GLY A 640 2.85 40.62 35.48
C GLY A 640 1.81 41.57 36.06
N PHE A 641 0.96 41.12 36.98
CA PHE A 641 -0.13 41.90 37.58
C PHE A 641 0.13 42.18 39.07
N MET A 642 -0.47 43.26 39.59
CA MET A 642 -0.39 43.58 41.02
C MET A 642 -1.76 43.55 41.69
N LEU A 643 -1.94 42.62 42.64
CA LEU A 643 -3.09 42.62 43.54
C LEU A 643 -2.91 43.68 44.63
N LYS A 644 -3.96 44.46 44.90
CA LYS A 644 -3.97 45.44 46.00
C LYS A 644 -5.10 45.14 46.96
N LYS A 645 -4.76 45.06 48.24
CA LYS A 645 -5.71 44.92 49.36
C LYS A 645 -6.61 46.16 49.36
N GLY A 646 -7.92 45.94 49.31
CA GLY A 646 -8.93 47.01 49.24
C GLY A 646 -8.84 47.93 50.44
N ASP A 647 -9.13 49.21 50.23
CA ASP A 647 -9.24 50.19 51.30
C ASP A 647 -10.58 50.04 52.02
N LYS A 648 -10.74 50.73 53.16
CA LYS A 648 -11.97 50.66 53.97
C LYS A 648 -13.22 51.17 53.20
N LYS A 649 -13.06 51.92 52.11
CA LYS A 649 -14.14 52.29 51.18
C LYS A 649 -14.52 51.14 50.25
N ARG A 650 -13.56 50.50 49.56
CA ARG A 650 -13.83 49.33 48.69
C ARG A 650 -14.35 48.13 49.46
N GLU A 651 -13.86 47.87 50.68
CA GLU A 651 -14.41 46.78 51.52
C GLU A 651 -15.88 47.04 51.88
N ARG A 652 -16.26 48.28 52.24
CA ARG A 652 -17.67 48.67 52.45
C ARG A 652 -18.52 48.58 51.18
N GLN A 653 -17.96 48.94 50.02
CA GLN A 653 -18.66 48.85 48.74
C GLN A 653 -18.89 47.40 48.30
N ALA A 654 -17.92 46.51 48.49
CA ALA A 654 -18.06 45.08 48.22
C ALA A 654 -19.12 44.44 49.12
N LEU A 655 -19.12 44.77 50.43
CA LEU A 655 -20.18 44.37 51.36
C LEU A 655 -21.57 44.82 50.86
N PHE A 656 -21.73 46.08 50.47
CA PHE A 656 -23.01 46.60 49.97
C PHE A 656 -23.48 45.86 48.70
N LEU A 657 -22.60 45.71 47.70
CA LEU A 657 -22.92 45.03 46.44
C LEU A 657 -23.25 43.54 46.67
N HIS A 658 -22.53 42.84 47.55
CA HIS A 658 -22.83 41.47 47.94
C HIS A 658 -24.21 41.34 48.59
N ARG A 659 -24.55 42.24 49.52
CA ARG A 659 -25.89 42.27 50.14
C ARG A 659 -26.98 42.53 49.09
N GLN A 660 -26.73 43.42 48.13
CA GLN A 660 -27.68 43.73 47.06
C GLN A 660 -27.92 42.51 46.14
N ALA A 661 -26.86 41.85 45.68
CA ALA A 661 -26.95 40.67 44.81
C ALA A 661 -27.68 39.50 45.50
N LEU A 662 -27.40 39.22 46.78
CA LEU A 662 -28.12 38.20 47.54
C LEU A 662 -29.59 38.57 47.78
N ILE A 663 -29.92 39.84 47.98
CA ILE A 663 -31.31 40.32 48.09
C ILE A 663 -32.07 40.18 46.76
N GLU A 664 -31.39 40.34 45.64
CA GLU A 664 -31.96 40.14 44.31
C GLU A 664 -32.27 38.64 44.08
N GLN A 665 -31.28 37.76 44.31
CA GLN A 665 -31.47 36.31 44.28
C GLN A 665 -32.58 35.81 45.22
N LEU A 666 -32.71 36.38 46.43
CA LEU A 666 -33.72 35.97 47.41
C LEU A 666 -35.16 36.27 46.96
N LYS A 667 -35.40 37.30 46.14
CA LYS A 667 -36.73 37.59 45.59
C LYS A 667 -37.15 36.47 44.64
N ASP A 668 -36.29 36.18 43.67
CA ASP A 668 -36.60 35.34 42.51
C ASP A 668 -36.47 33.83 42.82
N THR A 669 -35.85 33.46 43.95
CA THR A 669 -35.76 32.07 44.40
C THR A 669 -37.10 31.56 44.95
N GLU A 670 -37.60 30.43 44.45
CA GLU A 670 -38.76 29.72 44.98
C GLU A 670 -38.40 28.49 45.85
N ASP A 671 -37.20 27.93 45.71
CA ASP A 671 -36.75 26.76 46.50
C ASP A 671 -36.61 27.08 48.01
N PRO A 672 -37.34 26.37 48.90
CA PRO A 672 -37.23 26.57 50.35
C PRO A 672 -35.81 26.45 50.90
N ALA A 673 -34.99 25.53 50.38
CA ALA A 673 -33.64 25.32 50.90
C ALA A 673 -32.70 26.50 50.56
N LEU A 674 -32.76 27.01 49.33
CA LEU A 674 -32.02 28.19 48.90
C LEU A 674 -32.55 29.49 49.53
N ILE A 675 -33.87 29.63 49.73
CA ILE A 675 -34.48 30.76 50.48
C ILE A 675 -33.89 30.82 51.90
N LEU A 676 -33.89 29.70 52.63
CA LEU A 676 -33.33 29.63 53.98
C LEU A 676 -31.82 29.93 53.98
N HIS A 677 -31.08 29.41 52.99
CA HIS A 677 -29.65 29.66 52.87
C HIS A 677 -29.34 31.15 52.66
N LEU A 678 -29.96 31.78 51.64
CA LEU A 678 -29.78 33.19 51.30
C LEU A 678 -30.17 34.10 52.48
N THR A 679 -31.31 33.82 53.12
CA THR A 679 -31.80 34.57 54.30
C THR A 679 -30.81 34.46 55.46
N SER A 680 -30.29 33.26 55.75
CA SER A 680 -29.32 33.04 56.83
C SER A 680 -27.99 33.77 56.58
N VAL A 681 -27.47 33.74 55.34
CA VAL A 681 -26.25 34.46 54.94
C VAL A 681 -26.45 35.98 54.99
N LEU A 682 -27.64 36.47 54.58
CA LEU A 682 -27.99 37.89 54.64
C LEU A 682 -28.10 38.42 56.08
N LEU A 683 -28.73 37.67 56.99
CA LEU A 683 -28.80 38.01 58.41
C LEU A 683 -27.44 37.93 59.09
N PHE A 684 -26.59 36.97 58.70
CA PHE A 684 -25.19 36.90 59.15
C PHE A 684 -24.42 38.14 58.70
N GLN A 685 -24.53 38.54 57.42
CA GLN A 685 -23.87 39.74 56.92
C GLN A 685 -24.41 41.02 57.58
N ALA A 686 -25.70 41.10 57.89
CA ALA A 686 -26.30 42.23 58.59
C ALA A 686 -25.77 42.37 60.03
N SER A 687 -25.59 41.25 60.76
CA SER A 687 -25.26 41.22 62.19
C SER A 687 -23.77 41.02 62.53
N THR A 688 -22.93 40.71 61.54
CA THR A 688 -21.46 40.58 61.69
C THR A 688 -20.68 41.58 60.85
N HIS A 689 -21.33 42.23 59.88
CA HIS A 689 -20.70 43.04 58.83
C HIS A 689 -19.61 42.32 58.02
N CYS A 690 -19.60 40.98 58.02
CA CYS A 690 -18.68 40.16 57.25
C CYS A 690 -19.41 39.48 56.08
N MET A 691 -18.72 39.30 54.95
CA MET A 691 -19.24 38.49 53.84
C MET A 691 -19.08 37.01 54.16
N LEU A 692 -20.04 36.19 53.75
CA LEU A 692 -19.99 34.74 53.91
C LEU A 692 -20.41 34.04 52.62
N HIS A 693 -19.65 33.03 52.24
CA HIS A 693 -19.99 32.12 51.15
C HIS A 693 -19.77 30.69 51.65
N ALA A 694 -20.86 29.98 51.92
CA ALA A 694 -20.88 28.74 52.69
C ALA A 694 -21.82 27.72 52.04
N PRO A 695 -21.55 26.41 52.16
CA PRO A 695 -22.44 25.41 51.58
C PRO A 695 -23.70 25.26 52.42
N GLY A 696 -24.84 24.93 51.82
CA GLY A 696 -26.15 24.83 52.50
C GLY A 696 -26.15 23.95 53.77
N ARG A 697 -25.32 22.90 53.82
CA ARG A 697 -25.11 22.06 55.03
C ARG A 697 -24.60 22.81 56.28
N CYS A 698 -24.05 24.01 56.12
CA CYS A 698 -23.55 24.86 57.21
C CYS A 698 -24.61 25.84 57.73
N VAL A 699 -25.82 25.87 57.14
CA VAL A 699 -26.91 26.76 57.56
C VAL A 699 -27.29 26.63 59.05
N PRO A 700 -27.37 25.43 59.66
CA PRO A 700 -27.65 25.31 61.09
C PRO A 700 -26.59 26.00 61.97
N GLN A 701 -25.32 25.94 61.57
CA GLN A 701 -24.22 26.61 62.27
C GLN A 701 -24.26 28.14 62.04
N ILE A 702 -24.68 28.60 60.85
CA ILE A 702 -24.92 30.03 60.58
C ILE A 702 -26.04 30.56 61.47
N ILE A 703 -27.18 29.85 61.56
CA ILE A 703 -28.29 30.20 62.46
C ILE A 703 -27.82 30.19 63.92
N GLY A 704 -27.02 29.20 64.32
CA GLY A 704 -26.36 29.18 65.64
C GLY A 704 -25.50 30.41 65.95
N THR A 705 -24.81 31.00 64.96
CA THR A 705 -24.07 32.26 65.14
C THR A 705 -24.94 33.53 65.16
N LEU A 706 -26.23 33.42 64.82
CA LEU A 706 -27.22 34.50 64.91
C LEU A 706 -27.91 34.58 66.29
N VAL A 707 -27.76 33.56 67.14
CA VAL A 707 -28.31 33.56 68.52
C VAL A 707 -27.79 34.80 69.27
N GLY A 708 -28.72 35.59 69.83
CA GLY A 708 -28.41 36.85 70.52
C GLY A 708 -28.04 38.03 69.60
N ARG A 709 -28.07 37.86 68.27
CA ARG A 709 -27.86 38.93 67.27
C ARG A 709 -29.11 39.29 66.44
N ILE A 710 -30.13 38.44 66.47
CA ILE A 710 -31.47 38.67 65.94
C ILE A 710 -32.49 38.47 67.07
N SER A 711 -33.72 38.95 66.90
CA SER A 711 -34.76 38.74 67.93
C SER A 711 -35.16 37.26 68.05
N GLU A 712 -35.63 36.86 69.23
CA GLU A 712 -36.01 35.47 69.51
C GLU A 712 -37.11 34.95 68.59
N GLU A 713 -38.04 35.82 68.17
CA GLU A 713 -39.09 35.50 67.22
C GLU A 713 -38.53 35.16 65.82
N GLN A 714 -37.59 35.98 65.33
CA GLN A 714 -36.91 35.74 64.05
C GLN A 714 -36.05 34.46 64.11
N HIS A 715 -35.38 34.21 65.24
CA HIS A 715 -34.62 32.98 65.45
C HIS A 715 -35.54 31.73 65.50
N ARG A 716 -36.70 31.84 66.17
CA ARG A 716 -37.72 30.77 66.22
C ARG A 716 -38.25 30.45 64.83
N LEU A 717 -38.58 31.47 64.02
CA LEU A 717 -39.07 31.30 62.65
C LEU A 717 -38.02 30.59 61.77
N LEU A 718 -36.76 31.05 61.79
CA LEU A 718 -35.67 30.40 61.06
C LEU A 718 -35.43 28.95 61.50
N THR A 719 -35.48 28.68 62.81
CA THR A 719 -35.26 27.33 63.36
C THR A 719 -36.39 26.37 62.97
N GLY A 720 -37.65 26.82 63.01
CA GLY A 720 -38.81 26.06 62.55
C GLY A 720 -38.73 25.75 61.05
N TYR A 721 -38.46 26.78 60.23
CA TYR A 721 -38.30 26.61 58.79
C TYR A 721 -37.11 25.71 58.43
N GLN A 722 -35.99 25.79 59.17
CA GLN A 722 -34.87 24.86 59.04
C GLN A 722 -35.28 23.42 59.33
N ALA A 723 -36.09 23.16 60.35
CA ALA A 723 -36.58 21.82 60.66
C ALA A 723 -37.45 21.26 59.52
N LEU A 724 -38.33 22.08 58.94
CA LEU A 724 -39.17 21.69 57.79
C LEU A 724 -38.35 21.43 56.51
N VAL A 725 -37.39 22.31 56.19
CA VAL A 725 -36.45 22.11 55.07
C VAL A 725 -35.62 20.83 55.25
N VAL A 726 -35.14 20.55 56.46
CA VAL A 726 -34.40 19.32 56.76
C VAL A 726 -35.29 18.09 56.62
N LYS A 727 -36.54 18.11 57.11
CA LYS A 727 -37.51 17.03 56.86
C LYS A 727 -37.69 16.79 55.36
N GLN A 728 -37.99 17.84 54.59
CA GLN A 728 -38.22 17.76 53.15
C GLN A 728 -37.03 17.13 52.40
N LEU A 729 -35.80 17.57 52.70
CA LEU A 729 -34.58 17.04 52.10
C LEU A 729 -34.32 15.58 52.50
N VAL A 730 -34.62 15.19 53.75
CA VAL A 730 -34.50 13.80 54.20
C VAL A 730 -35.49 12.90 53.46
N SER A 731 -36.77 13.28 53.38
CA SER A 731 -37.80 12.52 52.64
C SER A 731 -37.43 12.34 51.16
N GLN A 732 -36.97 13.39 50.49
CA GLN A 732 -36.48 13.31 49.11
C GLN A 732 -35.26 12.38 48.95
N SER A 733 -34.38 12.34 49.95
CA SER A 733 -33.20 11.45 49.94
C SER A 733 -33.52 9.98 50.22
N GLN A 734 -34.66 9.70 50.85
CA GLN A 734 -35.16 8.34 51.12
C GLN A 734 -35.93 7.78 49.92
N GLY A 735 -36.81 8.58 49.29
CA GLY A 735 -37.51 8.18 48.06
C GLY A 735 -36.55 7.73 46.96
N LYS A 736 -35.48 8.51 46.72
CA LYS A 736 -34.40 8.17 45.76
C LYS A 736 -33.58 6.91 46.09
N LYS A 737 -33.84 6.23 47.22
CA LYS A 737 -33.30 4.91 47.54
C LYS A 737 -34.33 3.79 47.40
N GLN A 738 -35.63 4.10 47.46
CA GLN A 738 -36.71 3.13 47.21
C GLN A 738 -37.01 2.96 45.71
N GLU A 739 -36.62 3.91 44.86
CA GLU A 739 -36.61 3.74 43.39
C GLU A 739 -35.69 2.60 42.88
N GLN A 740 -35.01 1.86 43.76
CA GLN A 740 -34.24 0.65 43.44
C GLN A 740 -34.73 -0.62 44.20
N GLY A 741 -35.89 -0.58 44.86
CA GLY A 741 -36.49 -1.73 45.54
C GLY A 741 -37.97 -1.53 45.83
N GLU A 742 -38.82 -2.37 45.25
CA GLU A 742 -40.28 -2.21 45.20
C GLU A 742 -40.94 -2.00 46.57
N GLY A 743 -41.77 -0.97 46.69
CA GLY A 743 -42.56 -0.69 47.90
C GLY A 743 -42.80 0.80 48.15
N GLU A 744 -43.73 1.41 47.40
CA GLU A 744 -44.28 2.73 47.75
C GLU A 744 -45.14 2.61 49.01
N ASN A 745 -44.92 3.48 50.00
CA ASN A 745 -45.71 3.53 51.23
C ASN A 745 -46.59 4.80 51.23
N PRO A 746 -47.93 4.70 51.07
CA PRO A 746 -48.79 5.86 50.80
C PRO A 746 -48.71 7.00 51.83
N GLU A 747 -48.57 6.66 53.12
CA GLU A 747 -48.52 7.62 54.23
C GLU A 747 -47.37 8.64 54.10
N ALA A 748 -46.27 8.25 53.45
CA ALA A 748 -45.12 9.14 53.23
C ALA A 748 -45.41 10.23 52.18
N GLY A 749 -46.38 10.02 51.28
CA GLY A 749 -46.80 11.00 50.29
C GLY A 749 -47.52 12.19 50.93
N ASP A 750 -48.45 11.90 51.84
CA ASP A 750 -49.26 12.93 52.53
C ASP A 750 -48.41 13.76 53.51
N GLU A 751 -47.49 13.18 54.29
CA GLU A 751 -46.58 13.98 55.14
C GLU A 751 -45.69 14.90 54.27
N ALA A 752 -45.14 14.39 53.17
CA ALA A 752 -44.29 15.17 52.27
C ALA A 752 -45.05 16.30 51.57
N GLU A 753 -46.36 16.17 51.37
CA GLU A 753 -47.23 17.22 50.82
C GLU A 753 -47.69 18.22 51.88
N ALA A 754 -47.94 17.78 53.12
CA ALA A 754 -48.20 18.67 54.26
C ALA A 754 -47.01 19.60 54.54
N ILE A 755 -45.79 19.05 54.62
CA ILE A 755 -44.54 19.81 54.81
C ILE A 755 -44.34 20.85 53.69
N ARG A 756 -44.68 20.51 52.44
CA ARG A 756 -44.61 21.46 51.31
C ARG A 756 -45.56 22.64 51.48
N LYS A 757 -46.80 22.40 51.90
CA LYS A 757 -47.80 23.47 52.17
C LYS A 757 -47.38 24.37 53.33
N GLU A 758 -46.83 23.78 54.40
CA GLU A 758 -46.31 24.53 55.54
C GLU A 758 -45.12 25.43 55.13
N LEU A 759 -44.14 24.90 54.40
CA LEU A 759 -43.01 25.67 53.85
C LEU A 759 -43.47 26.81 52.94
N VAL A 760 -44.43 26.58 52.04
CA VAL A 760 -44.97 27.64 51.17
C VAL A 760 -45.64 28.75 51.99
N SER A 761 -46.35 28.41 53.07
CA SER A 761 -46.98 29.42 53.94
C SER A 761 -45.95 30.33 54.65
N LEU A 762 -44.88 29.73 55.19
CA LEU A 762 -43.82 30.45 55.91
C LEU A 762 -42.81 31.14 54.98
N THR A 763 -42.82 30.85 53.69
CA THR A 763 -41.86 31.38 52.71
C THR A 763 -41.84 32.91 52.65
N SER A 764 -43.00 33.57 52.69
CA SER A 764 -43.03 35.04 52.67
C SER A 764 -42.39 35.62 53.93
N GLU A 765 -42.80 35.13 55.10
CA GLU A 765 -42.29 35.61 56.39
C GLU A 765 -40.77 35.47 56.48
N VAL A 766 -40.21 34.35 56.01
CA VAL A 766 -38.76 34.10 55.99
C VAL A 766 -38.04 35.04 55.01
N LYS A 767 -38.59 35.32 53.82
CA LYS A 767 -38.02 36.35 52.92
C LYS A 767 -38.09 37.74 53.55
N ASP A 768 -39.22 38.07 54.18
CA ASP A 768 -39.47 39.38 54.79
C ASP A 768 -38.53 39.70 55.96
N LEU A 769 -37.94 38.69 56.64
CA LEU A 769 -36.88 38.88 57.64
C LEU A 769 -35.72 39.80 57.19
N VAL A 770 -35.42 39.81 55.89
CA VAL A 770 -34.38 40.66 55.30
C VAL A 770 -34.96 41.75 54.41
N LEU A 771 -36.03 41.45 53.65
CA LEU A 771 -36.63 42.42 52.72
C LEU A 771 -37.34 43.58 53.44
N SER A 772 -37.93 43.35 54.62
CA SER A 772 -38.67 44.35 55.39
C SER A 772 -37.81 45.33 56.20
N GLN A 773 -36.50 45.06 56.40
CA GLN A 773 -35.58 45.83 57.27
C GLN A 773 -35.36 47.31 56.86
N LYS A 774 -36.08 47.81 55.86
CA LYS A 774 -35.87 49.12 55.23
C LYS A 774 -36.43 50.30 56.04
N LYS A 775 -36.36 50.26 57.38
CA LYS A 775 -36.80 51.37 58.26
C LYS A 775 -36.31 51.33 59.74
N MET A 776 -35.08 50.90 60.04
CA MET A 776 -34.55 51.05 61.42
C MET A 776 -33.02 51.24 61.52
N SER A 777 -32.56 52.47 61.27
CA SER A 777 -31.25 53.01 61.72
C SER A 777 -31.22 54.53 61.44
N GLY A 778 -31.57 55.35 62.43
CA GLY A 778 -31.83 56.79 62.21
C GLY A 778 -31.64 57.70 63.43
N THR A 779 -30.95 57.22 64.46
CA THR A 779 -30.56 57.98 65.67
C THR A 779 -29.48 57.19 66.41
N GLU A 780 -28.48 57.90 66.98
CA GLU A 780 -27.53 57.50 68.05
C GLU A 780 -26.73 56.16 67.88
N GLU A 781 -25.39 56.12 67.92
CA GLU A 781 -24.33 57.15 68.05
C GLU A 781 -23.29 57.04 66.90
#